data_AF-A0A6M5YLP4-F1
#
_entry.id   AF-A0A6M5YLP4-F1
#
_cell.length_a   1.000
_cell.length_b   1.000
_cell.length_c   1.000
_cell.angle_alpha   90.00
_cell.angle_beta   90.00
_cell.angle_gamma   90.00
#
_symmetry.space_group_name_H-M   'P 1'
#
loop_
_entity.id
_entity.type
_entity.pdbx_description
1 polymer ?
#
loop_
_entity_poly.entity_id
_entity_poly.type
_entity_poly.pdbx_seq_one_letter_code
_entity_poly.pdbx_strand_id
1 'polypeptide(L)'
;MARAEETEDGVFVGDQYYVTHCAPADSVLNNPGYTVRAASKIDPAALDAAFRYPPYELPIDLWRDPPSAANAPRRLARARHPAGGVWAAHSAYLVKDTVGRDRSYFSHLMQFPAAPAAAVLRSWGADEWVTDYPPGASKALPGNVELPVGALVSDAALTAFLGDSPPGPTELSRTVCPPRLRGTPGERRDLFGRLFLAALVLTEDANRRLYVHAEPGVLALLLYGAVRLLPQSAVADLTFSTYEPAQRDLRDPRLGRVVGTYLGAPGKTLAPDALAPNGLVLDTFALGRSSPELRKPVTESLPSAMKDLIKVVARGEWATVDDIHQFVGGEWDVRSWLEDARVRTKAPPLPPLPDAGEMISLDDPAVNADDALSLDDAPTPPAPAPRARAAGPRRRGGARGTGPRVRPGAPPSRPVGAMTYAAPITRTSPACLLLLIDQSKSMADPFIAGTGQTKAGVVADALNRLIQNVVLRSAKADGVRDYFRVGVLGYGQSVKAGLGGAAPHNVLIPVSQLGAHPLRVETRTKLIPDGVGGVLEQKVKFPVWYDPEASGQTPMCEALAAAGLAVQGFVTEFPDAYPPIVLNLTDGMPSDGNPQYNARLITNQGTRDGATLLFNLLISSKPVAADYFPATEAHLTDVCSKLLFRMSSVLPPKLLEAARAEGHGVQPRARGVVINADPTAIVRFLDIGTRVTPSGK
;
A
#
# COMPACT_ATOMS: atom_id res chain seq x y z
N MET A 1 -21.23 14.16 -20.19
CA MET A 1 -20.22 15.22 -20.10
C MET A 1 -20.94 16.56 -20.12
N ALA A 2 -21.24 17.12 -18.96
CA ALA A 2 -21.75 18.48 -18.88
C ALA A 2 -20.55 19.43 -18.95
N ARG A 3 -20.61 20.39 -19.89
CA ARG A 3 -19.67 21.51 -19.96
C ARG A 3 -19.77 22.27 -18.65
N ALA A 4 -18.64 22.45 -17.95
CA ALA A 4 -18.58 23.34 -16.81
C ALA A 4 -18.90 24.76 -17.31
N GLU A 5 -19.81 25.47 -16.65
CA GLU A 5 -20.04 26.88 -16.89
C GLU A 5 -18.79 27.64 -16.40
N GLU A 6 -17.94 28.05 -17.34
CA GLU A 6 -16.95 29.11 -17.14
C GLU A 6 -17.72 30.41 -16.88
N THR A 7 -17.50 31.03 -15.73
CA THR A 7 -17.79 32.46 -15.57
C THR A 7 -16.78 33.24 -16.42
N GLU A 8 -17.23 34.32 -17.07
CA GLU A 8 -16.48 35.11 -18.08
C GLU A 8 -15.12 35.67 -17.61
N ASP A 9 -14.76 35.54 -16.31
CA ASP A 9 -13.56 36.13 -15.71
C ASP A 9 -12.47 35.12 -15.26
N GLY A 10 -12.64 33.82 -15.46
CA GLY A 10 -11.62 32.82 -15.06
C GLY A 10 -11.44 32.66 -13.54
N VAL A 11 -12.41 33.12 -12.75
CA VAL A 11 -12.43 33.07 -11.29
C VAL A 11 -13.08 31.75 -10.84
N PHE A 12 -12.32 30.92 -10.13
CA PHE A 12 -12.81 29.66 -9.56
C PHE A 12 -13.22 29.89 -8.11
N VAL A 13 -14.52 29.76 -7.83
CA VAL A 13 -15.07 29.84 -6.47
C VAL A 13 -15.38 28.46 -5.91
N GLY A 14 -15.20 28.30 -4.60
CA GLY A 14 -15.29 27.00 -3.95
C GLY A 14 -15.72 27.04 -2.49
N ASP A 15 -15.78 25.86 -1.90
CA ASP A 15 -16.01 25.65 -0.47
C ASP A 15 -14.67 25.49 0.26
N GLN A 16 -14.59 25.92 1.52
CA GLN A 16 -13.38 25.81 2.34
C GLN A 16 -13.60 25.06 3.65
N TYR A 17 -12.55 24.40 4.11
CA TYR A 17 -12.54 23.55 5.28
C TYR A 17 -11.20 23.71 6.02
N TYR A 18 -11.28 23.92 7.33
CA TYR A 18 -10.11 23.97 8.21
C TYR A 18 -10.01 22.66 8.96
N VAL A 19 -8.89 21.96 8.80
CA VAL A 19 -8.67 20.63 9.37
C VAL A 19 -7.44 20.69 10.26
N THR A 20 -7.55 20.14 11.48
CA THR A 20 -6.39 19.95 12.36
C THR A 20 -6.18 18.49 12.66
N HIS A 21 -4.92 18.08 12.79
CA HIS A 21 -4.60 16.75 13.27
C HIS A 21 -3.28 16.66 14.04
N CYS A 22 -3.10 15.55 14.77
CA CYS A 22 -1.86 15.20 15.47
C CYS A 22 -1.38 13.79 15.08
N ALA A 23 -0.09 13.52 15.29
CA ALA A 23 0.46 12.19 15.07
C ALA A 23 -0.11 11.19 16.11
N PRO A 24 -0.32 9.90 15.74
CA PRO A 24 -0.84 8.88 16.67
C PRO A 24 -0.03 8.75 17.96
N ALA A 25 1.31 8.87 17.84
CA ALA A 25 2.26 8.78 18.96
C ALA A 25 2.09 9.90 20.01
N ASP A 26 1.40 10.99 19.65
CA ASP A 26 1.27 12.20 20.48
C ASP A 26 -0.17 12.42 20.97
N SER A 27 -1.05 11.43 20.74
CA SER A 27 -2.38 11.44 21.30
C SER A 27 -2.38 10.95 22.76
N VAL A 28 -2.94 11.75 23.66
CA VAL A 28 -3.21 11.39 25.06
C VAL A 28 -4.04 10.10 25.19
N LEU A 29 -4.89 9.79 24.21
CA LEU A 29 -5.74 8.58 24.16
C LEU A 29 -5.20 7.49 23.21
N ASN A 30 -3.98 7.64 22.70
CA ASN A 30 -3.40 6.78 21.64
C ASN A 30 -4.29 6.64 20.38
N ASN A 31 -5.16 7.63 20.12
CA ASN A 31 -6.02 7.77 18.96
C ASN A 31 -5.68 9.08 18.25
N PRO A 32 -5.22 9.08 16.98
CA PRO A 32 -4.89 10.32 16.28
C PRO A 32 -6.10 11.26 16.28
N GLY A 33 -5.93 12.45 16.88
CA GLY A 33 -6.93 13.51 16.76
C GLY A 33 -6.88 14.00 15.32
N TYR A 34 -7.94 13.79 14.56
CA TYR A 34 -8.12 14.34 13.21
C TYR A 34 -9.52 14.96 13.21
N THR A 35 -9.65 16.26 12.94
CA THR A 35 -10.95 16.95 13.06
C THR A 35 -11.07 18.12 12.09
N VAL A 36 -12.25 18.26 11.47
CA VAL A 36 -12.64 19.49 10.78
C VAL A 36 -13.06 20.51 11.85
N ARG A 37 -12.39 21.66 11.89
CA ARG A 37 -12.61 22.73 12.88
C ARG A 37 -13.66 23.73 12.43
N ALA A 38 -13.65 24.06 11.15
CA ALA A 38 -14.58 25.00 10.54
C ALA A 38 -14.78 24.65 9.06
N ALA A 39 -15.94 24.99 8.51
CA ALA A 39 -16.26 24.74 7.11
C ALA A 39 -17.23 25.81 6.56
N SER A 40 -17.17 26.06 5.26
CA SER A 40 -18.18 26.86 4.55
C SER A 40 -19.46 26.06 4.31
N LYS A 41 -19.31 24.75 4.14
CA LYS A 41 -20.40 23.81 3.90
C LYS A 41 -20.36 22.69 4.94
N ILE A 42 -21.49 22.48 5.60
CA ILE A 42 -21.67 21.46 6.65
C ILE A 42 -22.26 20.14 6.12
N ASP A 43 -22.22 19.95 4.80
CA ASP A 43 -22.66 18.70 4.18
C ASP A 43 -21.80 17.52 4.69
N PRO A 44 -22.42 16.45 5.23
CA PRO A 44 -21.66 15.34 5.81
C PRO A 44 -20.70 14.65 4.84
N ALA A 45 -21.04 14.56 3.55
CA ALA A 45 -20.16 13.92 2.56
C ALA A 45 -18.95 14.80 2.23
N ALA A 46 -19.13 16.12 2.15
CA ALA A 46 -18.05 17.08 1.94
C ALA A 46 -17.11 17.15 3.15
N LEU A 47 -17.65 17.13 4.38
CA LEU A 47 -16.87 17.06 5.61
C LEU A 47 -16.08 15.74 5.72
N ASP A 48 -16.69 14.61 5.35
CA ASP A 48 -16.02 13.29 5.32
C ASP A 48 -14.97 13.20 4.20
N ALA A 49 -15.16 13.89 3.08
CA ALA A 49 -14.15 14.01 2.02
C ALA A 49 -12.95 14.86 2.49
N ALA A 50 -13.19 16.00 3.13
CA ALA A 50 -12.17 16.84 3.75
C ALA A 50 -11.41 16.10 4.86
N PHE A 51 -12.14 15.32 5.68
CA PHE A 51 -11.56 14.48 6.74
C PHE A 51 -10.66 13.37 6.17
N ARG A 52 -11.02 12.77 5.04
CA ARG A 52 -10.24 11.69 4.41
C ARG A 52 -9.07 12.17 3.56
N TYR A 53 -8.86 13.48 3.43
CA TYR A 53 -7.69 14.02 2.75
C TYR A 53 -6.41 13.56 3.47
N PRO A 54 -5.34 13.19 2.74
CA PRO A 54 -4.11 12.67 3.36
C PRO A 54 -3.55 13.58 4.47
N PRO A 55 -3.23 13.04 5.68
CA PRO A 55 -2.67 13.86 6.76
C PRO A 55 -1.28 14.40 6.38
N TYR A 56 -0.93 15.57 6.92
CA TYR A 56 0.37 16.22 6.78
C TYR A 56 1.22 16.05 8.05
N GLU A 57 2.48 15.66 7.97
CA GLU A 57 3.36 15.53 9.14
C GLU A 57 4.74 16.09 8.84
N LEU A 58 5.50 16.51 9.86
CA LEU A 58 6.92 16.81 9.68
C LEU A 58 7.70 15.55 9.28
N PRO A 59 8.87 15.69 8.61
CA PRO A 59 9.80 14.59 8.43
C PRO A 59 10.14 13.98 9.79
N ILE A 60 10.21 12.65 9.89
CA ILE A 60 10.42 11.95 11.17
C ILE A 60 11.64 12.43 11.95
N ASP A 61 12.70 12.88 11.26
CA ASP A 61 13.91 13.39 11.90
C ASP A 61 13.69 14.72 12.63
N LEU A 62 12.71 15.52 12.19
CA LEU A 62 12.36 16.79 12.80
C LEU A 62 11.42 16.62 14.00
N TRP A 63 11.05 15.39 14.38
CA TRP A 63 10.15 15.17 15.51
C TRP A 63 10.84 15.33 16.86
N ARG A 64 12.16 15.07 16.92
CA ARG A 64 12.94 15.18 18.15
C ARG A 64 13.23 16.64 18.52
N ASP A 65 13.55 17.45 17.53
CA ASP A 65 13.82 18.88 17.67
C ASP A 65 12.98 19.65 16.63
N PRO A 66 11.72 19.99 16.98
CA PRO A 66 10.79 20.59 16.02
C PRO A 66 11.25 21.97 15.57
N PRO A 67 11.24 22.26 14.25
CA PRO A 67 11.63 23.56 13.73
C PRO A 67 10.59 24.63 14.09
N SER A 68 10.94 25.90 13.90
CA SER A 68 9.93 26.96 13.86
C SER A 68 8.95 26.75 12.70
N ALA A 69 7.73 27.30 12.78
CA ALA A 69 6.76 27.22 11.69
C ALA A 69 7.30 27.79 10.36
N ALA A 70 8.18 28.81 10.42
CA ALA A 70 8.83 29.37 9.25
C ALA A 70 9.81 28.40 8.58
N ASN A 71 10.45 27.52 9.37
CA ASN A 71 11.44 26.56 8.90
C ASN A 71 10.90 25.12 8.82
N ALA A 72 9.59 24.94 8.92
CA ALA A 72 8.91 23.70 8.61
C ALA A 72 8.54 23.64 7.12
N PRO A 73 8.51 22.45 6.49
CA PRO A 73 7.93 22.32 5.16
C PRO A 73 6.46 22.76 5.18
N ARG A 74 5.94 23.16 4.02
CA ARG A 74 4.50 23.32 3.80
C ARG A 74 4.09 22.43 2.64
N ARG A 75 2.86 21.93 2.68
CA ARG A 75 2.27 21.20 1.57
C ARG A 75 1.34 22.12 0.80
N LEU A 76 1.49 22.15 -0.52
CA LEU A 76 0.49 22.63 -1.45
C LEU A 76 0.13 21.47 -2.37
N ALA A 77 -1.14 21.15 -2.51
CA ALA A 77 -1.55 20.00 -3.30
C ALA A 77 -2.81 20.25 -4.11
N ARG A 78 -2.86 19.63 -5.29
CA ARG A 78 -4.03 19.54 -6.16
C ARG A 78 -4.42 18.07 -6.34
N ALA A 79 -5.61 17.68 -5.91
CA ALA A 79 -6.10 16.31 -6.04
C ALA A 79 -7.52 16.28 -6.64
N ARG A 80 -7.92 15.14 -7.22
CA ARG A 80 -9.31 14.96 -7.67
C ARG A 80 -10.23 14.81 -6.47
N HIS A 81 -11.38 15.48 -6.51
CA HIS A 81 -12.43 15.31 -5.51
C HIS A 81 -13.26 14.04 -5.85
N PRO A 82 -13.54 13.13 -4.89
CA PRO A 82 -14.25 11.87 -5.17
C PRO A 82 -15.65 12.02 -5.78
N ALA A 83 -16.35 13.12 -5.47
CA ALA A 83 -17.67 13.44 -6.02
C ALA A 83 -17.63 14.33 -7.29
N GLY A 84 -16.45 14.51 -7.90
CA GLY A 84 -16.23 15.46 -8.98
C GLY A 84 -15.66 16.79 -8.50
N GLY A 85 -14.85 17.44 -9.34
CA GLY A 85 -14.09 18.64 -9.03
C GLY A 85 -12.67 18.38 -8.52
N VAL A 86 -12.06 19.39 -7.91
CA VAL A 86 -10.67 19.36 -7.41
C VAL A 86 -10.55 19.89 -6.00
N TRP A 87 -9.65 19.29 -5.24
CA TRP A 87 -9.14 19.81 -3.98
C TRP A 87 -7.89 20.65 -4.24
N ALA A 88 -7.84 21.87 -3.70
CA ALA A 88 -6.61 22.57 -3.40
C ALA A 88 -6.36 22.47 -1.88
N ALA A 89 -5.18 22.05 -1.46
CA ALA A 89 -4.86 21.88 -0.05
C ALA A 89 -3.58 22.61 0.30
N HIS A 90 -3.60 23.40 1.37
CA HIS A 90 -2.44 24.03 1.97
C HIS A 90 -2.28 23.55 3.42
N SER A 91 -1.17 22.89 3.74
CA SER A 91 -0.91 22.36 5.08
C SER A 91 0.35 22.94 5.71
N ALA A 92 0.27 23.19 7.02
CA ALA A 92 1.33 23.83 7.80
C ALA A 92 1.50 23.15 9.18
N TYR A 93 2.71 23.27 9.71
CA TYR A 93 3.06 22.84 11.06
C TYR A 93 2.62 23.88 12.10
N LEU A 94 1.93 23.43 13.14
CA LEU A 94 1.59 24.22 14.33
C LEU A 94 2.55 23.85 15.46
N VAL A 95 3.30 24.83 15.95
CA VAL A 95 4.17 24.65 17.12
C VAL A 95 3.34 24.14 18.31
N LYS A 96 2.14 24.69 18.52
CA LYS A 96 1.14 24.22 19.48
C LYS A 96 -0.27 24.32 18.89
N ASP A 97 -1.16 23.37 19.22
CA ASP A 97 -2.60 23.49 18.89
C ASP A 97 -3.39 24.38 19.87
N THR A 98 -4.69 24.47 19.63
CA THR A 98 -5.69 25.21 20.43
C THR A 98 -5.77 24.80 21.90
N VAL A 99 -5.19 23.66 22.28
CA VAL A 99 -5.16 23.15 23.66
C VAL A 99 -3.73 22.96 24.17
N GLY A 100 -2.74 23.53 23.49
CA GLY A 100 -1.34 23.56 23.91
C GLY A 100 -0.53 22.31 23.60
N ARG A 101 -1.00 21.41 22.72
CA ARG A 101 -0.29 20.19 22.32
C ARG A 101 0.79 20.47 21.29
N ASP A 102 1.98 19.96 21.54
CA ASP A 102 3.08 19.97 20.57
C ASP A 102 2.75 19.05 19.37
N ARG A 103 3.47 19.24 18.26
CA ARG A 103 3.38 18.36 17.05
C ARG A 103 1.98 18.29 16.45
N SER A 104 1.35 19.46 16.36
CA SER A 104 0.04 19.64 15.74
C SER A 104 0.16 20.17 14.32
N TYR A 105 -0.87 19.91 13.52
CA TYR A 105 -0.86 20.20 12.10
C TYR A 105 -2.17 20.85 11.69
N PHE A 106 -2.09 21.75 10.72
CA PHE A 106 -3.23 22.45 10.14
C PHE A 106 -3.28 22.24 8.64
N SER A 107 -4.48 22.07 8.08
CA SER A 107 -4.73 22.06 6.65
C SER A 107 -5.92 22.93 6.32
N HIS A 108 -5.70 23.91 5.46
CA HIS A 108 -6.74 24.65 4.76
C HIS A 108 -7.03 23.90 3.44
N LEU A 109 -8.22 23.31 3.35
CA LEU A 109 -8.69 22.61 2.16
C LEU A 109 -9.74 23.47 1.45
N MET A 110 -9.62 23.63 0.14
CA MET A 110 -10.60 24.29 -0.71
C MET A 110 -11.07 23.34 -1.80
N GLN A 111 -12.38 23.22 -1.98
CA GLN A 111 -13.03 22.41 -2.99
C GLN A 111 -13.57 23.28 -4.10
N PHE A 112 -13.11 23.05 -5.33
CA PHE A 112 -13.56 23.77 -6.51
C PHE A 112 -14.19 22.82 -7.54
N PRO A 113 -15.18 23.27 -8.33
CA PRO A 113 -15.68 22.51 -9.48
C PRO A 113 -14.57 22.23 -10.52
N ALA A 114 -13.65 23.17 -10.68
CA ALA A 114 -12.42 23.05 -11.46
C ALA A 114 -11.40 24.05 -10.91
N ALA A 115 -10.12 23.74 -11.05
CA ALA A 115 -9.02 24.69 -10.85
C ALA A 115 -7.82 24.19 -11.66
N PRO A 116 -7.24 24.99 -12.57
CA PRO A 116 -6.04 24.62 -13.32
C PRO A 116 -4.85 24.37 -12.40
N ALA A 117 -3.96 23.44 -12.78
CA ALA A 117 -2.76 23.15 -11.99
C ALA A 117 -1.89 24.40 -11.80
N ALA A 118 -1.75 25.24 -12.83
CA ALA A 118 -1.02 26.51 -12.76
C ALA A 118 -1.61 27.48 -11.73
N ALA A 119 -2.95 27.59 -11.65
CA ALA A 119 -3.62 28.46 -10.70
C ALA A 119 -3.35 28.01 -9.25
N VAL A 120 -3.46 26.70 -8.98
CA VAL A 120 -3.14 26.15 -7.65
C VAL A 120 -1.68 26.40 -7.32
N LEU A 121 -0.74 26.20 -8.24
CA LEU A 121 0.69 26.46 -8.02
C LEU A 121 0.99 27.94 -7.73
N ARG A 122 0.33 28.87 -8.43
CA ARG A 122 0.44 30.33 -8.18
C ARG A 122 -0.01 30.73 -6.77
N SER A 123 -0.91 29.95 -6.15
CA SER A 123 -1.32 30.20 -4.76
C SER A 123 -0.21 29.98 -3.73
N TRP A 124 0.95 29.41 -4.13
CA TRP A 124 2.06 29.18 -3.21
C TRP A 124 2.53 30.47 -2.54
N GLY A 125 2.54 30.46 -1.21
CA GLY A 125 3.02 31.57 -0.40
C GLY A 125 2.09 32.78 -0.34
N ALA A 126 0.85 32.66 -0.82
CA ALA A 126 -0.22 33.63 -0.61
C ALA A 126 -0.54 33.75 0.89
N ASP A 127 -0.78 34.96 1.38
CA ASP A 127 -1.00 35.22 2.81
C ASP A 127 -2.43 34.86 3.25
N GLU A 128 -3.34 34.72 2.29
CA GLU A 128 -4.74 34.30 2.48
C GLU A 128 -4.86 32.80 2.81
N TRP A 129 -3.79 32.02 2.61
CA TRP A 129 -3.74 30.66 3.11
C TRP A 129 -3.69 30.65 4.64
N VAL A 130 -4.84 30.36 5.24
CA VAL A 130 -4.93 30.11 6.68
C VAL A 130 -3.99 28.98 7.09
N THR A 131 -3.21 29.22 8.15
CA THR A 131 -2.22 28.28 8.69
C THR A 131 -2.48 27.89 10.14
N ASP A 132 -3.44 28.53 10.80
CA ASP A 132 -3.85 28.25 12.17
C ASP A 132 -5.37 28.44 12.35
N TYR A 133 -5.88 28.03 13.50
CA TYR A 133 -7.27 28.25 13.85
C TYR A 133 -7.37 28.53 15.35
N PRO A 134 -7.58 29.78 15.78
CA PRO A 134 -7.48 30.13 17.18
C PRO A 134 -8.66 29.58 18.02
N PRO A 135 -8.45 29.33 19.33
CA PRO A 135 -9.53 28.91 20.22
C PRO A 135 -10.70 29.91 20.22
N GLY A 136 -11.93 29.40 20.17
CA GLY A 136 -13.14 30.23 20.17
C GLY A 136 -13.49 30.88 18.82
N ALA A 137 -12.70 30.65 17.76
CA ALA A 137 -13.04 31.10 16.42
C ALA A 137 -14.33 30.47 15.88
N SER A 138 -14.98 31.19 14.95
CA SER A 138 -16.22 30.74 14.29
C SER A 138 -16.00 29.45 13.49
N LYS A 139 -16.89 28.48 13.70
CA LYS A 139 -16.93 27.23 12.93
C LYS A 139 -17.57 27.40 11.54
N ALA A 140 -18.31 28.49 11.34
CA ALA A 140 -18.90 28.83 10.04
C ALA A 140 -17.91 29.72 9.27
N LEU A 141 -17.47 29.22 8.12
CA LEU A 141 -16.60 29.96 7.19
C LEU A 141 -17.43 30.54 6.03
N PRO A 142 -16.97 31.62 5.37
CA PRO A 142 -17.60 32.08 4.15
C PRO A 142 -17.45 31.03 3.04
N GLY A 143 -18.52 30.81 2.26
CA GLY A 143 -18.47 30.03 1.02
C GLY A 143 -18.08 30.90 -0.17
N ASN A 144 -18.05 30.29 -1.36
CA ASN A 144 -17.64 30.93 -2.62
C ASN A 144 -16.27 31.59 -2.53
N VAL A 145 -15.32 30.94 -1.84
CA VAL A 145 -13.96 31.47 -1.74
C VAL A 145 -13.22 31.32 -3.05
N GLU A 146 -12.44 32.33 -3.39
CA GLU A 146 -11.54 32.27 -4.52
C GLU A 146 -10.22 31.61 -4.13
N LEU A 147 -9.55 31.01 -5.11
CA LEU A 147 -8.21 30.49 -4.92
C LEU A 147 -7.22 31.64 -4.66
N PRO A 148 -6.43 31.61 -3.57
CA PRO A 148 -5.44 32.65 -3.29
C PRO A 148 -4.41 32.79 -4.41
N VAL A 149 -3.87 34.00 -4.59
CA VAL A 149 -2.82 34.27 -5.57
C VAL A 149 -1.57 34.77 -4.83
N GLY A 150 -0.49 33.99 -4.89
CA GLY A 150 0.79 34.34 -4.30
C GLY A 150 1.73 35.01 -5.30
N ALA A 151 2.68 35.79 -4.79
CA ALA A 151 3.71 36.44 -5.61
C ALA A 151 4.93 35.54 -5.87
N LEU A 152 5.12 34.48 -5.07
CA LEU A 152 6.35 33.67 -5.05
C LEU A 152 6.43 32.66 -6.20
N VAL A 153 5.29 32.28 -6.79
CA VAL A 153 5.22 31.42 -7.97
C VAL A 153 4.49 32.18 -9.06
N SER A 154 5.25 32.66 -10.04
CA SER A 154 4.79 33.48 -11.14
C SER A 154 5.77 33.41 -12.31
N ASP A 155 5.38 33.96 -13.45
CA ASP A 155 6.25 34.11 -14.63
C ASP A 155 7.51 34.93 -14.27
N ALA A 156 7.34 36.05 -13.55
CA ALA A 156 8.46 36.86 -13.07
C ALA A 156 9.36 36.10 -12.08
N ALA A 157 8.77 35.32 -11.15
CA ALA A 157 9.55 34.53 -10.20
C ALA A 157 10.34 33.41 -10.90
N LEU A 158 9.76 32.76 -11.92
CA LEU A 158 10.48 31.74 -12.68
C LEU A 158 11.60 32.36 -13.52
N THR A 159 11.36 33.50 -14.19
CA THR A 159 12.42 34.24 -14.91
C THR A 159 13.55 34.62 -13.95
N ALA A 160 13.23 35.15 -12.77
CA ALA A 160 14.21 35.50 -11.74
C ALA A 160 15.00 34.25 -11.27
N PHE A 161 14.31 33.12 -11.05
CA PHE A 161 14.94 31.84 -10.71
C PHE A 161 15.87 31.34 -11.82
N LEU A 162 15.54 31.53 -13.09
CA LEU A 162 16.38 31.11 -14.22
C LEU A 162 17.45 32.16 -14.59
N GLY A 163 17.40 33.35 -13.99
CA GLY A 163 18.32 34.47 -14.18
C GLY A 163 19.30 34.63 -13.01
N ASP A 164 19.94 35.80 -12.93
CA ASP A 164 20.97 36.10 -11.92
C ASP A 164 20.43 36.60 -10.58
N SER A 165 19.12 36.86 -10.49
CA SER A 165 18.47 37.42 -9.31
C SER A 165 17.56 36.38 -8.64
N PRO A 166 18.09 35.51 -7.76
CA PRO A 166 17.30 34.45 -7.15
C PRO A 166 16.12 35.03 -6.34
N PRO A 167 14.89 34.52 -6.54
CA PRO A 167 13.69 35.13 -5.98
C PRO A 167 13.41 34.74 -4.52
N GLY A 168 12.71 35.63 -3.83
CA GLY A 168 11.89 35.29 -2.66
C GLY A 168 12.63 35.02 -1.34
N PRO A 169 11.88 34.57 -0.32
CA PRO A 169 12.38 34.29 1.03
C PRO A 169 13.34 33.09 1.09
N THR A 170 14.05 32.94 2.20
CA THR A 170 14.94 31.79 2.48
C THR A 170 14.31 30.73 3.37
N GLU A 171 13.25 31.09 4.08
CA GLU A 171 12.52 30.25 5.02
C GLU A 171 11.88 29.07 4.31
N LEU A 172 12.07 27.84 4.81
CA LEU A 172 11.62 26.60 4.16
C LEU A 172 10.13 26.59 3.83
N SER A 173 9.32 27.22 4.68
CA SER A 173 7.87 27.30 4.52
C SER A 173 7.41 28.09 3.29
N ARG A 174 8.26 28.96 2.72
CA ARG A 174 7.92 29.84 1.59
C ARG A 174 8.92 29.81 0.44
N THR A 175 10.17 29.42 0.69
CA THR A 175 11.26 29.58 -0.26
C THR A 175 11.03 28.83 -1.57
N VAL A 176 11.23 29.54 -2.67
CA VAL A 176 11.26 28.97 -4.03
C VAL A 176 12.69 28.95 -4.59
N CYS A 177 13.63 29.57 -3.89
CA CYS A 177 15.06 29.59 -4.20
C CYS A 177 15.88 29.56 -2.89
N PRO A 178 16.01 28.38 -2.26
CA PRO A 178 16.74 28.20 -1.01
C PRO A 178 18.23 28.53 -1.18
N PRO A 179 19.00 28.76 -0.10
CA PRO A 179 20.40 29.15 -0.17
C PRO A 179 21.26 28.28 -1.10
N ARG A 180 21.04 26.95 -1.09
CA ARG A 180 21.77 26.00 -1.95
C ARG A 180 21.56 26.21 -3.46
N LEU A 181 20.49 26.90 -3.86
CA LEU A 181 20.16 27.17 -5.26
C LEU A 181 20.45 28.61 -5.66
N ARG A 182 20.92 29.48 -4.77
CA ARG A 182 21.23 30.90 -5.07
C ARG A 182 22.56 31.12 -5.80
N GLY A 183 23.27 30.05 -6.14
CA GLY A 183 24.51 30.06 -6.91
C GLY A 183 24.31 30.44 -8.38
N THR A 184 24.83 29.66 -9.31
CA THR A 184 24.79 30.03 -10.73
C THR A 184 23.41 29.78 -11.37
N PRO A 185 22.97 30.60 -12.34
CA PRO A 185 21.75 30.33 -13.08
C PRO A 185 21.81 29.02 -13.87
N GLY A 186 23.01 28.56 -14.23
CA GLY A 186 23.22 27.31 -14.96
C GLY A 186 22.66 26.09 -14.22
N GLU A 187 22.95 25.98 -12.92
CA GLU A 187 22.44 24.89 -12.08
C GLU A 187 20.91 24.94 -11.94
N ARG A 188 20.35 26.14 -11.81
CA ARG A 188 18.89 26.34 -11.73
C ARG A 188 18.18 25.99 -13.04
N ARG A 189 18.77 26.36 -14.19
CA ARG A 189 18.28 25.99 -15.52
C ARG A 189 18.37 24.49 -15.75
N ASP A 190 19.45 23.86 -15.30
CA ASP A 190 19.62 22.41 -15.37
C ASP A 190 18.55 21.68 -14.53
N LEU A 191 18.31 22.14 -13.30
CA LEU A 191 17.27 21.60 -12.44
C LEU A 191 15.87 21.76 -13.06
N PHE A 192 15.57 22.94 -13.60
CA PHE A 192 14.30 23.19 -14.29
C PHE A 192 14.11 22.30 -15.50
N GLY A 193 15.14 22.15 -16.35
CA GLY A 193 15.05 21.28 -17.51
C GLY A 193 14.82 19.80 -17.14
N ARG A 194 15.41 19.30 -16.05
CA ARG A 194 15.13 17.93 -15.57
C ARG A 194 13.67 17.76 -15.16
N LEU A 195 13.11 18.72 -14.41
CA LEU A 195 11.70 18.65 -14.05
C LEU A 195 10.81 18.80 -15.29
N PHE A 196 11.16 19.68 -16.22
CA PHE A 196 10.41 19.88 -17.46
C PHE A 196 10.39 18.60 -18.31
N LEU A 197 11.54 17.92 -18.45
CA LEU A 197 11.63 16.61 -19.10
C LEU A 197 10.77 15.56 -18.38
N ALA A 198 10.83 15.51 -17.04
CA ALA A 198 10.04 14.57 -16.26
C ALA A 198 8.52 14.81 -16.46
N ALA A 199 8.09 16.07 -16.45
CA ALA A 199 6.71 16.45 -16.72
C ALA A 199 6.26 16.10 -18.15
N LEU A 200 7.15 16.23 -19.14
CA LEU A 200 6.88 15.77 -20.51
C LEU A 200 6.70 14.25 -20.58
N VAL A 201 7.55 13.47 -19.90
CA VAL A 201 7.39 12.01 -19.85
C VAL A 201 6.06 11.60 -19.20
N LEU A 202 5.56 12.39 -18.25
CA LEU A 202 4.24 12.16 -17.67
C LEU A 202 3.10 12.38 -18.69
N THR A 203 3.26 13.16 -19.75
CA THR A 203 2.14 13.36 -20.69
C THR A 203 1.86 12.12 -21.56
N GLU A 204 2.87 11.29 -21.83
CA GLU A 204 2.71 10.06 -22.64
C GLU A 204 2.25 8.84 -21.83
N ASP A 205 2.59 8.76 -20.55
CA ASP A 205 2.26 7.61 -19.70
C ASP A 205 1.41 8.04 -18.51
N ALA A 206 0.10 7.88 -18.65
CA ALA A 206 -0.88 8.20 -17.62
C ALA A 206 -0.71 7.39 -16.33
N ASN A 207 -0.05 6.23 -16.38
CA ASN A 207 0.20 5.37 -15.22
C ASN A 207 1.52 5.71 -14.50
N ARG A 208 2.39 6.50 -15.14
CA ARG A 208 3.66 6.94 -14.56
C ARG A 208 3.44 8.09 -13.59
N ARG A 209 4.20 8.04 -12.49
CA ARG A 209 4.24 9.07 -11.43
C ARG A 209 5.64 9.63 -11.31
N LEU A 210 5.75 10.86 -10.82
CA LEU A 210 7.01 11.54 -10.55
C LEU A 210 7.14 11.78 -9.03
N TYR A 211 8.23 11.30 -8.46
CA TYR A 211 8.62 11.55 -7.07
C TYR A 211 9.77 12.55 -7.06
N VAL A 212 9.64 13.63 -6.29
CA VAL A 212 10.65 14.69 -6.26
C VAL A 212 11.12 14.93 -4.83
N HIS A 213 12.42 14.81 -4.59
CA HIS A 213 13.03 15.24 -3.34
C HIS A 213 13.52 16.68 -3.49
N ALA A 214 12.77 17.63 -2.95
CA ALA A 214 13.02 19.07 -3.05
C ALA A 214 12.36 19.82 -1.89
N GLU A 215 12.80 21.05 -1.64
CA GLU A 215 12.02 21.99 -0.84
C GLU A 215 10.65 22.21 -1.51
N PRO A 216 9.54 22.31 -0.75
CA PRO A 216 8.21 22.29 -1.35
C PRO A 216 7.93 23.47 -2.29
N GLY A 217 8.46 24.67 -1.96
CA GLY A 217 8.32 25.84 -2.83
C GLY A 217 9.18 25.79 -4.09
N VAL A 218 10.34 25.13 -4.05
CA VAL A 218 11.14 24.85 -5.26
C VAL A 218 10.34 23.97 -6.20
N LEU A 219 9.76 22.88 -5.71
CA LEU A 219 8.89 22.03 -6.52
C LEU A 219 7.68 22.80 -7.07
N ALA A 220 7.05 23.66 -6.27
CA ALA A 220 5.93 24.49 -6.72
C ALA A 220 6.33 25.38 -7.93
N LEU A 221 7.47 26.08 -7.84
CA LEU A 221 7.94 26.97 -8.90
C LEU A 221 8.37 26.21 -10.16
N LEU A 222 9.11 25.12 -10.01
CA LEU A 222 9.56 24.32 -11.14
C LEU A 222 8.37 23.66 -11.86
N LEU A 223 7.41 23.11 -11.10
CA LEU A 223 6.22 22.49 -11.65
C LEU A 223 5.33 23.52 -12.34
N TYR A 224 5.24 24.73 -11.79
CA TYR A 224 4.55 25.85 -12.44
C TYR A 224 5.14 26.14 -13.82
N GLY A 225 6.46 26.27 -13.91
CA GLY A 225 7.13 26.50 -15.19
C GLY A 225 6.89 25.37 -16.19
N ALA A 226 6.93 24.11 -15.75
CA ALA A 226 6.64 22.97 -16.61
C ALA A 226 5.18 22.98 -17.11
N VAL A 227 4.20 23.22 -16.23
CA VAL A 227 2.78 23.33 -16.59
C VAL A 227 2.51 24.52 -17.52
N ARG A 228 3.24 25.62 -17.37
CA ARG A 228 3.09 26.81 -18.21
C ARG A 228 3.66 26.62 -19.61
N LEU A 229 4.71 25.83 -19.73
CA LEU A 229 5.34 25.51 -21.01
C LEU A 229 4.64 24.36 -21.74
N LEU A 230 4.14 23.34 -21.05
CA LEU A 230 3.46 22.21 -21.70
C LEU A 230 2.06 22.58 -22.26
N PRO A 231 1.55 21.83 -23.25
CA PRO A 231 0.19 21.98 -23.75
C PRO A 231 -0.84 21.86 -22.62
N GLN A 232 -1.84 22.76 -22.61
CA GLN A 232 -2.86 22.78 -21.55
C GLN A 232 -3.64 21.46 -21.44
N SER A 233 -3.90 20.79 -22.57
CA SER A 233 -4.55 19.47 -22.62
C SER A 233 -3.77 18.40 -21.86
N ALA A 234 -2.44 18.46 -21.90
CA ALA A 234 -1.56 17.48 -21.27
C ALA A 234 -1.45 17.64 -19.75
N VAL A 235 -1.76 18.84 -19.23
CA VAL A 235 -1.61 19.19 -17.81
C VAL A 235 -2.91 19.54 -17.11
N ALA A 236 -4.04 19.62 -17.83
CA ALA A 236 -5.37 19.93 -17.28
C ALA A 236 -5.74 19.03 -16.09
N ASP A 237 -5.41 17.75 -16.19
CA ASP A 237 -5.74 16.71 -15.22
C ASP A 237 -4.60 16.39 -14.24
N LEU A 238 -3.52 17.17 -14.26
CA LEU A 238 -2.32 16.92 -13.45
C LEU A 238 -2.60 17.12 -11.96
N THR A 239 -2.54 16.03 -11.19
CA THR A 239 -2.59 16.07 -9.72
C THR A 239 -1.18 16.10 -9.14
N PHE A 240 -1.01 16.82 -8.04
CA PHE A 240 0.29 16.95 -7.38
C PHE A 240 0.15 17.19 -5.88
N SER A 241 1.22 16.89 -5.15
CA SER A 241 1.47 17.37 -3.80
C SER A 241 2.92 17.83 -3.72
N THR A 242 3.17 19.06 -3.26
CA THR A 242 4.55 19.59 -3.17
C THR A 242 5.34 18.98 -2.01
N TYR A 243 4.65 18.35 -1.06
CA TYR A 243 5.28 17.72 0.08
C TYR A 243 4.40 16.63 0.68
N GLU A 244 4.95 15.43 0.80
CA GLU A 244 4.44 14.33 1.60
C GLU A 244 5.57 13.75 2.46
N PRO A 245 5.28 13.34 3.70
CA PRO A 245 6.29 12.78 4.60
C PRO A 245 6.79 11.42 4.09
N ALA A 246 8.10 11.29 3.88
CA ALA A 246 8.70 10.07 3.31
C ALA A 246 8.57 8.83 4.19
N GLN A 247 8.28 8.98 5.48
CA GLN A 247 7.95 7.86 6.36
C GLN A 247 6.59 7.21 6.04
N ARG A 248 5.79 7.81 5.16
CA ARG A 248 4.54 7.25 4.64
C ARG A 248 4.75 6.68 3.23
N ASP A 249 3.82 5.84 2.78
CA ASP A 249 3.92 5.29 1.43
C ASP A 249 3.66 6.37 0.36
N LEU A 250 4.74 6.93 -0.18
CA LEU A 250 4.68 7.90 -1.28
C LEU A 250 3.99 7.32 -2.53
N ARG A 251 3.93 5.98 -2.66
CA ARG A 251 3.27 5.29 -3.78
C ARG A 251 1.76 5.20 -3.61
N ASP A 252 1.19 5.72 -2.53
CA ASP A 252 -0.27 5.84 -2.40
C ASP A 252 -0.82 6.67 -3.58
N PRO A 253 -1.70 6.11 -4.43
CA PRO A 253 -2.23 6.79 -5.61
C PRO A 253 -3.04 8.04 -5.26
N ARG A 254 -3.48 8.19 -4.00
CA ARG A 254 -4.25 9.36 -3.53
C ARG A 254 -3.40 10.63 -3.42
N LEU A 255 -2.06 10.53 -3.40
CA LEU A 255 -1.15 11.66 -3.23
C LEU A 255 -0.91 12.48 -4.52
N GLY A 256 -1.42 12.00 -5.67
CA GLY A 256 -1.31 12.68 -6.97
C GLY A 256 -0.22 12.10 -7.89
N ARG A 257 -0.14 12.61 -9.12
CA ARG A 257 0.85 12.17 -10.13
C ARG A 257 2.25 12.66 -9.84
N VAL A 258 2.39 13.89 -9.35
CA VAL A 258 3.67 14.46 -8.90
C VAL A 258 3.67 14.52 -7.37
N VAL A 259 4.56 13.78 -6.73
CA VAL A 259 4.66 13.69 -5.26
C VAL A 259 6.01 14.22 -4.82
N GLY A 260 5.99 15.41 -4.21
CA GLY A 260 7.13 16.00 -3.55
C GLY A 260 7.37 15.38 -2.17
N THR A 261 8.62 15.35 -1.74
CA THR A 261 8.99 15.06 -0.36
C THR A 261 10.23 15.85 0.03
N TYR A 262 10.44 16.02 1.33
CA TYR A 262 11.61 16.69 1.90
C TYR A 262 12.05 15.92 3.15
N LEU A 263 13.30 15.44 3.17
CA LEU A 263 13.80 14.55 4.22
C LEU A 263 14.42 15.27 5.42
N GLY A 264 14.36 16.60 5.49
CA GLY A 264 14.77 17.38 6.66
C GLY A 264 16.28 17.55 6.85
N ALA A 265 17.05 16.46 6.78
CA ALA A 265 18.49 16.44 7.02
C ALA A 265 19.31 16.52 5.73
N PRO A 266 20.40 17.33 5.69
CA PRO A 266 21.35 17.33 4.57
C PRO A 266 21.91 15.94 4.29
N GLY A 267 22.02 15.57 3.02
CA GLY A 267 22.65 14.30 2.58
C GLY A 267 21.73 13.07 2.60
N LYS A 268 20.49 13.18 3.07
CA LYS A 268 19.48 12.12 2.85
C LYS A 268 19.03 12.12 1.38
N THR A 269 18.75 10.93 0.87
CA THR A 269 18.37 10.74 -0.53
C THR A 269 17.13 9.86 -0.62
N LEU A 270 16.36 10.03 -1.68
CA LEU A 270 15.33 9.05 -2.04
C LEU A 270 16.01 7.75 -2.46
N ALA A 271 15.44 6.61 -2.05
CA ALA A 271 15.83 5.30 -2.54
C ALA A 271 15.08 5.01 -3.85
N PRO A 272 15.67 5.27 -5.04
CA PRO A 272 14.95 5.18 -6.30
C PRO A 272 14.42 3.77 -6.56
N ASP A 273 15.18 2.73 -6.19
CA ASP A 273 14.81 1.33 -6.45
C ASP A 273 13.53 0.89 -5.72
N ALA A 274 13.17 1.56 -4.62
CA ALA A 274 11.95 1.30 -3.86
C ALA A 274 10.69 1.98 -4.46
N LEU A 275 10.88 3.02 -5.28
CA LEU A 275 9.83 3.86 -5.85
C LEU A 275 9.69 3.70 -7.38
N ALA A 276 10.74 3.22 -8.06
CA ALA A 276 10.90 3.25 -9.50
C ALA A 276 10.45 2.03 -10.33
N PRO A 277 9.80 0.95 -9.82
CA PRO A 277 9.34 -0.11 -10.72
C PRO A 277 8.43 0.41 -11.86
N ASN A 278 7.70 1.51 -11.64
CA ASN A 278 6.87 2.22 -12.63
C ASN A 278 6.82 3.76 -12.41
N GLY A 279 7.87 4.36 -11.85
CA GLY A 279 7.90 5.79 -11.45
C GLY A 279 9.21 6.49 -11.79
N LEU A 280 9.16 7.80 -11.98
CA LEU A 280 10.33 8.68 -12.12
C LEU A 280 10.71 9.26 -10.77
N VAL A 281 12.00 9.34 -10.48
CA VAL A 281 12.55 9.93 -9.26
C VAL A 281 13.49 11.05 -9.65
N LEU A 282 13.24 12.25 -9.14
CA LEU A 282 14.15 13.39 -9.22
C LEU A 282 14.63 13.75 -7.82
N ASP A 283 15.88 13.43 -7.49
CA ASP A 283 16.47 13.81 -6.22
C ASP A 283 17.34 15.06 -6.42
N THR A 284 16.82 16.22 -6.00
CA THR A 284 17.50 17.51 -6.21
C THR A 284 18.66 17.74 -5.23
N PHE A 285 18.81 16.88 -4.22
CA PHE A 285 19.92 16.89 -3.27
C PHE A 285 21.00 15.87 -3.66
N ALA A 286 20.65 14.86 -4.47
CA ALA A 286 21.58 13.88 -5.00
C ALA A 286 21.19 13.48 -6.42
N LEU A 287 21.51 14.33 -7.41
CA LEU A 287 21.11 14.12 -8.81
C LEU A 287 21.52 12.75 -9.37
N GLY A 288 22.66 12.19 -8.93
CA GLY A 288 23.11 10.84 -9.31
C GLY A 288 22.20 9.70 -8.86
N ARG A 289 21.31 9.92 -7.89
CA ARG A 289 20.28 8.98 -7.41
C ARG A 289 18.95 9.13 -8.14
N SER A 290 18.80 10.11 -9.02
CA SER A 290 17.60 10.26 -9.85
C SER A 290 17.42 9.09 -10.81
N SER A 291 16.24 8.96 -11.44
CA SER A 291 16.01 8.00 -12.52
C SER A 291 17.01 8.21 -13.67
N PRO A 292 17.45 7.16 -14.38
CA PRO A 292 18.48 7.25 -15.41
C PRO A 292 18.29 8.39 -16.44
N GLU A 293 17.05 8.62 -16.85
CA GLU A 293 16.65 9.66 -17.81
C GLU A 293 16.87 11.08 -17.26
N LEU A 294 16.82 11.22 -15.93
CA LEU A 294 16.95 12.49 -15.22
C LEU A 294 18.34 12.69 -14.59
N ARG A 295 19.30 11.77 -14.82
CA ARG A 295 20.68 11.89 -14.28
C ARG A 295 21.59 12.77 -15.13
N LYS A 296 21.41 12.78 -16.45
CA LYS A 296 22.27 13.56 -17.36
C LYS A 296 21.89 15.04 -17.37
N PRO A 297 22.87 15.96 -17.46
CA PRO A 297 22.60 17.39 -17.61
C PRO A 297 21.75 17.73 -18.84
N VAL A 298 20.95 18.79 -18.68
CA VAL A 298 20.01 19.36 -19.65
C VAL A 298 20.63 19.65 -21.01
N THR A 299 21.91 19.99 -21.05
CA THR A 299 22.64 20.26 -22.30
C THR A 299 22.73 19.04 -23.22
N GLU A 300 22.70 17.82 -22.68
CA GLU A 300 22.88 16.58 -23.45
C GLU A 300 21.58 15.80 -23.72
N SER A 301 20.54 16.01 -22.91
CA SER A 301 19.33 15.16 -22.89
C SER A 301 18.05 15.85 -23.34
N LEU A 302 17.96 17.19 -23.32
CA LEU A 302 16.75 17.90 -23.75
C LEU A 302 16.73 18.18 -25.26
N PRO A 303 15.56 18.05 -25.91
CA PRO A 303 15.31 18.54 -27.27
C PRO A 303 15.68 20.01 -27.42
N SER A 304 16.12 20.40 -28.62
CA SER A 304 16.46 21.80 -28.95
C SER A 304 15.31 22.76 -28.66
N ALA A 305 14.09 22.39 -29.06
CA ALA A 305 12.88 23.18 -28.81
C ALA A 305 12.65 23.46 -27.31
N MET A 306 12.85 22.47 -26.44
CA MET A 306 12.72 22.67 -24.99
C MET A 306 13.83 23.56 -24.43
N LYS A 307 15.07 23.39 -24.92
CA LYS A 307 16.19 24.28 -24.54
C LYS A 307 15.90 25.72 -24.93
N ASP A 308 15.30 25.94 -26.09
CA ASP A 308 14.97 27.28 -26.58
C ASP A 308 13.82 27.88 -25.77
N LEU A 309 12.79 27.11 -25.42
CA LEU A 309 11.75 27.56 -24.48
C LEU A 309 12.34 27.98 -23.12
N ILE A 310 13.28 27.20 -22.56
CA ILE A 310 13.96 27.57 -21.32
C ILE A 310 14.72 28.89 -21.48
N LYS A 311 15.37 29.14 -22.63
CA LYS A 311 16.04 30.41 -22.92
C LYS A 311 15.05 31.57 -23.01
N VAL A 312 13.91 31.38 -23.68
CA VAL A 312 12.83 32.38 -23.82
C VAL A 312 12.31 32.80 -22.44
N VAL A 313 11.95 31.84 -21.57
CA VAL A 313 11.45 32.18 -20.22
C VAL A 313 12.54 32.74 -19.30
N ALA A 314 13.80 32.34 -19.48
CA ALA A 314 14.92 32.92 -18.74
C ALA A 314 15.21 34.39 -19.13
N ARG A 315 14.74 34.83 -20.30
CA ARG A 315 14.77 36.23 -20.75
C ARG A 315 13.50 37.01 -20.39
N GLY A 316 12.49 36.33 -19.85
CA GLY A 316 11.20 36.95 -19.53
C GLY A 316 10.31 37.18 -20.76
N GLU A 317 10.60 36.53 -21.89
CA GLU A 317 9.86 36.65 -23.14
C GLU A 317 8.55 35.82 -23.12
N TRP A 318 7.69 36.07 -22.13
CA TRP A 318 6.47 35.27 -21.91
C TRP A 318 5.41 35.47 -22.99
N ALA A 319 5.36 36.63 -23.64
CA ALA A 319 4.49 36.87 -24.80
C ALA A 319 4.77 35.88 -25.94
N THR A 320 6.04 35.56 -26.19
CA THR A 320 6.44 34.55 -27.18
C THR A 320 5.91 33.16 -26.83
N VAL A 321 5.85 32.83 -25.53
CA VAL A 321 5.28 31.55 -25.07
C VAL A 321 3.77 31.51 -25.33
N ASP A 322 3.09 32.63 -25.11
CA ASP A 322 1.65 32.75 -25.39
C ASP A 322 1.35 32.67 -26.89
N ASP A 323 2.15 33.33 -27.72
CA ASP A 323 2.05 33.24 -29.18
C ASP A 323 2.25 31.80 -29.67
N ILE A 324 3.20 31.05 -29.09
CA ILE A 324 3.41 29.63 -29.39
C ILE A 324 2.18 28.79 -29.04
N HIS A 325 1.57 29.00 -27.86
CA HIS A 325 0.36 28.28 -27.47
C HIS A 325 -0.81 28.61 -28.39
N GLN A 326 -0.94 29.86 -28.82
CA GLN A 326 -1.98 30.31 -29.75
C GLN A 326 -1.78 29.75 -31.17
N PHE A 327 -0.54 29.70 -31.65
CA PHE A 327 -0.21 29.26 -33.01
C PHE A 327 -0.33 27.74 -33.21
N VAL A 328 0.03 26.94 -32.18
CA VAL A 328 0.07 25.47 -32.27
C VAL A 328 -1.29 24.83 -31.95
N GLY A 329 -2.32 25.61 -31.57
CA GLY A 329 -3.68 25.10 -31.33
C GLY A 329 -3.80 24.10 -30.18
N GLY A 330 -2.80 24.02 -29.30
CA GLY A 330 -2.83 23.18 -28.10
C GLY A 330 -2.41 21.71 -28.27
N GLU A 331 -1.93 21.28 -29.44
CA GLU A 331 -1.35 19.94 -29.62
C GLU A 331 0.10 20.04 -30.12
N TRP A 332 1.05 19.87 -29.20
CA TRP A 332 2.45 19.67 -29.57
C TRP A 332 2.64 18.22 -30.00
N ASP A 333 3.52 17.96 -30.97
CA ASP A 333 4.02 16.60 -31.22
C ASP A 333 5.03 16.21 -30.12
N VAL A 334 4.49 15.94 -28.94
CA VAL A 334 5.24 15.52 -27.75
C VAL A 334 6.04 14.25 -28.03
N ARG A 335 5.55 13.38 -28.91
CA ARG A 335 6.24 12.14 -29.32
C ARG A 335 7.52 12.45 -30.09
N SER A 336 7.47 13.34 -31.07
CA SER A 336 8.66 13.79 -31.79
C SER A 336 9.71 14.37 -30.82
N TRP A 337 9.29 15.13 -29.81
CA TRP A 337 10.21 15.71 -28.83
C TRP A 337 10.86 14.64 -27.94
N LEU A 338 10.11 13.60 -27.54
CA LEU A 338 10.66 12.50 -26.75
C LEU A 338 11.59 11.59 -27.55
N GLU A 339 11.34 11.42 -28.85
CA GLU A 339 12.22 10.73 -29.79
C GLU A 339 13.56 11.46 -29.94
N ASP A 340 13.53 12.79 -30.10
CA ASP A 340 14.72 13.65 -30.13
C ASP A 340 15.52 13.60 -28.82
N ALA A 341 14.83 13.49 -27.69
CA ALA A 341 15.45 13.32 -26.36
C ALA A 341 16.10 11.93 -26.16
N ARG A 342 15.96 10.99 -27.12
CA ARG A 342 16.35 9.57 -27.00
C ARG A 342 15.78 8.88 -25.76
N VAL A 343 14.66 9.36 -25.22
CA VAL A 343 14.00 8.77 -24.05
C VAL A 343 13.19 7.58 -24.55
N ARG A 344 13.69 6.36 -24.34
CA ARG A 344 12.91 5.15 -24.62
C ARG A 344 11.69 5.12 -23.68
N THR A 345 10.51 5.35 -24.24
CA THR A 345 9.21 5.23 -23.55
C THR A 345 8.77 3.79 -23.32
N LYS A 346 9.45 2.81 -23.94
CA LYS A 346 9.26 1.39 -23.61
C LYS A 346 9.91 1.10 -22.25
N ALA A 347 9.07 0.78 -21.26
CA ALA A 347 9.51 -0.12 -20.19
C ALA A 347 10.31 -1.26 -20.84
N PRO A 348 11.52 -1.58 -20.33
CA PRO A 348 12.36 -2.58 -20.97
C PRO A 348 11.54 -3.86 -21.15
N PRO A 349 11.50 -4.46 -22.35
CA PRO A 349 10.97 -5.80 -22.47
C PRO A 349 11.77 -6.67 -21.51
N LEU A 350 11.06 -7.54 -20.76
CA LEU A 350 11.70 -8.61 -20.01
C LEU A 350 12.77 -9.25 -20.92
N PRO A 351 13.99 -9.48 -20.42
CA PRO A 351 15.02 -10.11 -21.22
C PRO A 351 14.43 -11.40 -21.82
N PRO A 352 14.60 -11.65 -23.12
CA PRO A 352 14.18 -12.91 -23.69
C PRO A 352 14.83 -14.02 -22.88
N LEU A 353 14.03 -15.01 -22.48
CA LEU A 353 14.56 -16.25 -21.91
C LEU A 353 15.63 -16.76 -22.88
N PRO A 354 16.82 -17.15 -22.39
CA PRO A 354 17.83 -17.72 -23.26
C PRO A 354 17.22 -18.94 -23.97
N ASP A 355 17.43 -19.02 -25.28
CA ASP A 355 17.03 -20.18 -26.07
C ASP A 355 17.63 -21.43 -25.44
N ALA A 356 16.79 -22.46 -25.29
CA ALA A 356 17.19 -23.78 -24.86
C ALA A 356 18.06 -24.42 -25.96
N GLY A 357 19.35 -24.10 -25.99
CA GLY A 357 20.17 -24.58 -27.09
C GLY A 357 21.63 -24.12 -27.17
N GLU A 358 22.32 -23.81 -26.07
CA GLU A 358 23.78 -23.90 -26.06
C GLU A 358 24.26 -24.59 -24.77
N MET A 359 24.59 -25.87 -24.94
CA MET A 359 25.20 -26.73 -23.94
C MET A 359 26.62 -26.24 -23.65
N ILE A 360 26.89 -25.86 -22.40
CA ILE A 360 28.24 -26.02 -21.85
C ILE A 360 28.33 -27.47 -21.39
N SER A 361 29.07 -28.26 -22.15
CA SER A 361 29.47 -29.63 -21.82
C SER A 361 30.37 -29.59 -20.58
N LEU A 362 30.01 -30.37 -19.55
CA LEU A 362 30.89 -30.71 -18.44
C LEU A 362 31.14 -32.22 -18.46
N ASP A 363 31.81 -32.65 -19.52
CA ASP A 363 32.68 -33.83 -19.51
C ASP A 363 34.09 -33.33 -19.80
N ASP A 364 34.82 -32.95 -18.74
CA ASP A 364 36.28 -33.07 -18.73
C ASP A 364 36.77 -33.35 -17.29
N PRO A 365 37.58 -34.41 -17.06
CA PRO A 365 37.89 -34.92 -15.73
C PRO A 365 39.24 -34.41 -15.25
N ALA A 366 39.28 -33.67 -14.13
CA ALA A 366 40.56 -33.39 -13.48
C ALA A 366 40.42 -33.11 -11.97
N VAL A 367 41.07 -34.00 -11.21
CA VAL A 367 41.68 -33.83 -9.89
C VAL A 367 40.85 -34.20 -8.65
N ASN A 368 41.34 -35.28 -8.04
CA ASN A 368 40.92 -35.98 -6.84
C ASN A 368 41.14 -35.21 -5.53
N ALA A 369 40.43 -35.67 -4.50
CA ALA A 369 40.75 -35.47 -3.10
C ALA A 369 42.04 -36.20 -2.67
N ASP A 370 42.64 -35.64 -1.61
CA ASP A 370 43.69 -36.15 -0.72
C ASP A 370 45.16 -36.02 -1.19
N ASP A 371 45.88 -35.05 -0.59
CA ASP A 371 47.06 -35.38 0.23
C ASP A 371 47.57 -34.25 1.16
N ALA A 372 47.96 -34.68 2.37
CA ALA A 372 49.03 -34.17 3.25
C ALA A 372 48.84 -32.92 4.15
N LEU A 373 48.71 -33.11 5.49
CA LEU A 373 49.85 -33.18 6.44
C LEU A 373 49.36 -33.16 7.92
N SER A 374 49.81 -34.19 8.67
CA SER A 374 49.74 -34.37 10.13
C SER A 374 50.92 -33.72 10.86
N LEU A 375 50.78 -33.40 12.17
CA LEU A 375 51.78 -33.66 13.22
C LEU A 375 51.23 -33.42 14.66
N ASP A 376 51.68 -34.29 15.55
CA ASP A 376 51.35 -34.61 16.95
C ASP A 376 51.49 -33.51 18.03
N ASP A 377 50.73 -33.58 19.15
CA ASP A 377 51.18 -34.10 20.47
C ASP A 377 50.05 -34.12 21.56
N ALA A 378 50.09 -35.10 22.48
CA ALA A 378 49.00 -35.58 23.37
C ALA A 378 48.93 -34.88 24.78
N PRO A 379 48.02 -35.21 25.76
CA PRO A 379 47.77 -36.56 26.34
C PRO A 379 46.31 -36.95 26.75
N THR A 380 46.15 -38.25 27.00
CA THR A 380 45.03 -39.17 27.37
C THR A 380 44.56 -39.10 28.85
N PRO A 381 43.68 -39.99 29.43
CA PRO A 381 42.49 -40.82 29.02
C PRO A 381 41.35 -40.70 30.12
N PRO A 382 40.32 -41.60 30.37
CA PRO A 382 40.06 -42.97 29.86
C PRO A 382 38.62 -43.43 29.54
N ALA A 383 38.58 -44.64 28.95
CA ALA A 383 37.45 -45.47 28.52
C ALA A 383 36.80 -46.30 29.68
N PRO A 384 35.73 -47.09 29.44
CA PRO A 384 35.87 -48.49 28.96
C PRO A 384 34.78 -48.91 27.93
N ALA A 385 35.09 -49.64 26.85
CA ALA A 385 35.32 -51.10 26.69
C ALA A 385 34.06 -51.90 26.24
N PRO A 386 34.21 -52.98 25.44
CA PRO A 386 33.29 -53.32 24.34
C PRO A 386 32.71 -54.76 24.41
N ARG A 387 31.91 -55.17 23.41
CA ARG A 387 31.99 -56.53 22.81
C ARG A 387 31.21 -56.66 21.50
N ALA A 388 31.74 -57.53 20.64
CA ALA A 388 31.44 -57.69 19.22
C ALA A 388 31.02 -59.14 18.87
N ARG A 389 30.70 -59.31 17.57
CA ARG A 389 30.57 -60.53 16.72
C ARG A 389 29.14 -61.07 16.57
N ALA A 390 28.51 -61.17 15.40
CA ALA A 390 28.87 -61.54 14.00
C ALA A 390 28.65 -63.02 13.63
N ALA A 391 28.33 -63.22 12.34
CA ALA A 391 28.06 -64.46 11.56
C ALA A 391 26.63 -64.99 11.68
N GLY A 392 25.94 -65.42 10.62
CA GLY A 392 26.31 -65.84 9.27
C GLY A 392 25.10 -66.49 8.57
N PRO A 393 25.21 -67.07 7.35
CA PRO A 393 24.31 -66.72 6.26
C PRO A 393 23.58 -67.87 5.50
N ARG A 394 22.63 -67.46 4.63
CA ARG A 394 22.21 -68.00 3.30
C ARG A 394 21.53 -69.37 3.16
N ARG A 395 20.39 -69.38 2.43
CA ARG A 395 20.12 -70.31 1.30
C ARG A 395 19.05 -69.79 0.31
N ARG A 396 19.13 -70.27 -0.93
CA ARG A 396 18.46 -69.86 -2.20
C ARG A 396 17.28 -70.77 -2.59
N GLY A 397 16.37 -70.21 -3.41
CA GLY A 397 15.55 -70.88 -4.45
C GLY A 397 14.11 -71.25 -4.02
N GLY A 398 13.02 -71.08 -4.77
CA GLY A 398 12.75 -70.56 -6.12
C GLY A 398 11.24 -70.73 -6.46
N ALA A 399 10.80 -70.10 -7.55
CA ALA A 399 9.59 -70.36 -8.36
C ALA A 399 8.18 -69.79 -7.98
N ARG A 400 7.77 -68.82 -8.83
CA ARG A 400 6.49 -68.58 -9.55
C ARG A 400 5.12 -68.68 -8.84
N GLY A 401 4.38 -67.57 -8.90
CA GLY A 401 2.92 -67.51 -8.77
C GLY A 401 2.40 -66.12 -9.17
N THR A 402 1.58 -66.07 -10.22
CA THR A 402 1.04 -64.90 -10.92
C THR A 402 -0.17 -64.29 -10.21
N GLY A 403 -0.22 -62.96 -10.11
CA GLY A 403 -1.40 -62.16 -9.74
C GLY A 403 -1.04 -60.68 -9.54
N PRO A 404 -1.78 -59.71 -10.10
CA PRO A 404 -1.35 -58.32 -10.10
C PRO A 404 -1.57 -57.69 -8.71
N ARG A 405 -0.50 -57.59 -7.92
CA ARG A 405 -0.46 -56.72 -6.75
C ARG A 405 -0.18 -55.30 -7.21
N VAL A 406 -1.21 -54.47 -7.20
CA VAL A 406 -1.10 -53.00 -7.20
C VAL A 406 -0.23 -52.61 -6.01
N ARG A 407 0.98 -52.11 -6.29
CA ARG A 407 1.80 -51.44 -5.29
C ARG A 407 1.18 -50.06 -5.04
N PRO A 408 1.10 -49.56 -3.79
CA PRO A 408 0.81 -48.16 -3.57
C PRO A 408 2.01 -47.37 -4.09
N GLY A 409 1.87 -46.79 -5.28
CA GLY A 409 2.84 -45.84 -5.81
C GLY A 409 2.90 -44.66 -4.87
N ALA A 410 4.10 -44.34 -4.38
CA ALA A 410 4.37 -43.02 -3.82
C ALA A 410 3.93 -41.96 -4.84
N PRO A 411 3.29 -40.87 -4.41
CA PRO A 411 2.86 -39.83 -5.34
C PRO A 411 4.08 -39.28 -6.09
N PRO A 412 3.95 -38.94 -7.38
CA PRO A 412 5.05 -38.40 -8.16
C PRO A 412 5.56 -37.11 -7.50
N SER A 413 6.85 -37.06 -7.21
CA SER A 413 7.56 -35.85 -6.83
C SER A 413 7.37 -34.82 -7.95
N ARG A 414 6.66 -33.73 -7.65
CA ARG A 414 6.41 -32.62 -8.56
C ARG A 414 7.72 -32.01 -9.06
N PRO A 415 7.82 -31.63 -10.35
CA PRO A 415 8.92 -30.80 -10.81
C PRO A 415 8.83 -29.43 -10.11
N VAL A 416 9.90 -29.03 -9.44
CA VAL A 416 10.02 -27.76 -8.74
C VAL A 416 10.25 -26.66 -9.78
N GLY A 417 9.17 -26.22 -10.43
CA GLY A 417 9.13 -24.84 -10.93
C GLY A 417 9.22 -23.91 -9.72
N ALA A 418 10.01 -22.84 -9.79
CA ALA A 418 10.15 -21.92 -8.67
C ALA A 418 8.76 -21.39 -8.27
N MET A 419 8.26 -21.76 -7.09
CA MET A 419 6.95 -21.31 -6.59
C MET A 419 7.00 -19.81 -6.36
N THR A 420 6.27 -19.05 -7.16
CA THR A 420 6.35 -17.58 -7.17
C THR A 420 5.27 -16.90 -6.35
N TYR A 421 4.14 -17.56 -6.05
CA TYR A 421 2.97 -16.92 -5.43
C TYR A 421 2.62 -15.61 -6.14
N ALA A 422 2.51 -15.68 -7.48
CA ALA A 422 2.40 -14.52 -8.35
C ALA A 422 1.35 -14.66 -9.46
N ALA A 423 0.61 -15.77 -9.50
CA ALA A 423 -0.41 -15.98 -10.52
C ALA A 423 -1.43 -14.82 -10.53
N PRO A 424 -1.78 -14.29 -11.72
CA PRO A 424 -2.74 -13.20 -11.84
C PRO A 424 -4.15 -13.69 -11.50
N ILE A 425 -4.89 -12.89 -10.76
CA ILE A 425 -6.29 -13.18 -10.43
C ILE A 425 -7.19 -12.62 -11.54
N THR A 426 -7.97 -13.49 -12.16
CA THR A 426 -8.87 -13.18 -13.27
C THR A 426 -10.19 -13.95 -13.14
N ARG A 427 -11.17 -13.72 -14.04
CA ARG A 427 -12.47 -14.43 -14.01
C ARG A 427 -12.34 -15.93 -14.31
N THR A 428 -11.39 -16.30 -15.16
CA THR A 428 -11.14 -17.69 -15.56
C THR A 428 -10.08 -18.36 -14.68
N SER A 429 -9.44 -17.59 -13.80
CA SER A 429 -8.45 -18.04 -12.82
C SER A 429 -8.65 -17.25 -11.52
N PRO A 430 -9.71 -17.56 -10.74
CA PRO A 430 -10.06 -16.84 -9.53
C PRO A 430 -9.09 -17.17 -8.38
N ALA A 431 -9.06 -16.34 -7.34
CA ALA A 431 -8.43 -16.70 -6.07
C ALA A 431 -9.40 -17.47 -5.17
N CYS A 432 -8.88 -18.41 -4.36
CA CYS A 432 -9.65 -19.12 -3.34
C CYS A 432 -9.35 -18.57 -1.94
N LEU A 433 -10.41 -18.18 -1.23
CA LEU A 433 -10.38 -17.76 0.16
C LEU A 433 -11.29 -18.66 1.00
N LEU A 434 -10.72 -19.44 1.92
CA LEU A 434 -11.47 -20.33 2.80
C LEU A 434 -11.24 -19.95 4.26
N LEU A 435 -12.30 -19.61 4.98
CA LEU A 435 -12.22 -19.28 6.40
C LEU A 435 -12.75 -20.43 7.26
N LEU A 436 -11.99 -20.83 8.26
CA LEU A 436 -12.38 -21.78 9.30
C LEU A 436 -12.64 -20.98 10.58
N ILE A 437 -13.87 -21.00 11.06
CA ILE A 437 -14.31 -20.20 12.19
C ILE A 437 -14.66 -21.13 13.34
N ASP A 438 -13.91 -21.03 14.42
CA ASP A 438 -14.24 -21.67 15.69
C ASP A 438 -15.58 -21.13 16.18
N GLN A 439 -16.50 -22.05 16.45
CA GLN A 439 -17.81 -21.81 16.99
C GLN A 439 -17.96 -22.53 18.33
N SER A 440 -16.88 -22.91 19.00
CA SER A 440 -16.94 -23.60 20.30
C SER A 440 -17.63 -22.75 21.37
N LYS A 441 -18.02 -23.40 22.47
CA LYS A 441 -18.73 -22.73 23.56
C LYS A 441 -17.96 -21.52 24.14
N SER A 442 -16.62 -21.54 24.15
CA SER A 442 -15.79 -20.42 24.64
C SER A 442 -15.89 -19.17 23.77
N MET A 443 -16.36 -19.30 22.53
CA MET A 443 -16.62 -18.15 21.65
C MET A 443 -17.83 -17.30 22.11
N ALA A 444 -18.65 -17.82 23.04
CA ALA A 444 -19.70 -17.06 23.71
C ALA A 444 -19.14 -16.13 24.79
N ASP A 445 -17.89 -16.34 25.22
CA ASP A 445 -17.28 -15.51 26.26
C ASP A 445 -17.15 -14.05 25.78
N PRO A 446 -17.24 -13.08 26.70
CA PRO A 446 -16.96 -11.69 26.38
C PRO A 446 -15.55 -11.52 25.81
N PHE A 447 -15.43 -10.75 24.72
CA PHE A 447 -14.13 -10.39 24.17
C PHE A 447 -13.44 -9.33 25.05
N ILE A 448 -14.18 -8.26 25.36
CA ILE A 448 -13.76 -7.19 26.28
C ILE A 448 -14.76 -7.16 27.42
N ALA A 449 -14.26 -7.33 28.65
CA ALA A 449 -15.08 -7.30 29.86
C ALA A 449 -15.94 -6.01 29.92
N GLY A 450 -17.23 -6.16 30.21
CA GLY A 450 -18.17 -5.04 30.36
C GLY A 450 -18.77 -4.47 29.07
N THR A 451 -18.35 -4.92 27.88
CA THR A 451 -18.90 -4.40 26.60
C THR A 451 -20.11 -5.17 26.07
N GLY A 452 -20.38 -6.37 26.62
CA GLY A 452 -21.43 -7.28 26.14
C GLY A 452 -21.13 -7.95 24.78
N GLN A 453 -20.04 -7.59 24.10
CA GLN A 453 -19.63 -8.22 22.85
C GLN A 453 -18.92 -9.55 23.10
N THR A 454 -19.42 -10.62 22.49
CA THR A 454 -18.81 -11.96 22.55
C THR A 454 -17.70 -12.11 21.51
N LYS A 455 -16.78 -13.06 21.72
CA LYS A 455 -15.76 -13.41 20.72
C LYS A 455 -16.37 -13.74 19.36
N ALA A 456 -17.40 -14.58 19.35
CA ALA A 456 -18.15 -14.94 18.14
C ALA A 456 -18.74 -13.71 17.43
N GLY A 457 -19.28 -12.74 18.18
CA GLY A 457 -19.84 -11.50 17.64
C GLY A 457 -18.81 -10.66 16.91
N VAL A 458 -17.64 -10.45 17.52
CA VAL A 458 -16.54 -9.69 16.90
C VAL A 458 -16.01 -10.39 15.65
N VAL A 459 -15.86 -11.71 15.69
CA VAL A 459 -15.40 -12.51 14.53
C VAL A 459 -16.41 -12.44 13.39
N ALA A 460 -17.70 -12.59 13.67
CA ALA A 460 -18.75 -12.48 12.66
C ALA A 460 -18.76 -11.10 12.00
N ASP A 461 -18.62 -10.03 12.80
CA ASP A 461 -18.55 -8.66 12.28
C ASP A 461 -17.31 -8.43 11.39
N ALA A 462 -16.14 -8.93 11.79
CA ALA A 462 -14.93 -8.85 11.00
C ALA A 462 -15.03 -9.66 9.70
N LEU A 463 -15.64 -10.85 9.75
CA LEU A 463 -15.91 -11.69 8.59
C LEU A 463 -16.88 -11.02 7.60
N ASN A 464 -17.98 -10.45 8.08
CA ASN A 464 -18.94 -9.73 7.23
C ASN A 464 -18.29 -8.52 6.55
N ARG A 465 -17.43 -7.77 7.25
CA ARG A 465 -16.63 -6.68 6.66
C ARG A 465 -15.66 -7.19 5.59
N LEU A 466 -15.00 -8.30 5.84
CA LEU A 466 -14.09 -8.92 4.87
C LEU A 466 -14.84 -9.31 3.58
N ILE A 467 -15.97 -10.01 3.71
CA ILE A 467 -16.80 -10.42 2.56
C ILE A 467 -17.26 -9.18 1.79
N GLN A 468 -17.74 -8.14 2.49
CA GLN A 468 -18.11 -6.87 1.86
C GLN A 468 -16.94 -6.25 1.07
N ASN A 469 -15.73 -6.22 1.63
CA ASN A 469 -14.56 -5.70 0.95
C ASN A 469 -14.15 -6.53 -0.27
N VAL A 470 -14.28 -7.86 -0.22
CA VAL A 470 -14.02 -8.76 -1.36
C VAL A 470 -15.05 -8.52 -2.48
N VAL A 471 -16.34 -8.36 -2.13
CA VAL A 471 -17.40 -8.01 -3.09
C VAL A 471 -17.13 -6.65 -3.73
N LEU A 472 -16.80 -5.62 -2.94
CA LEU A 472 -16.52 -4.27 -3.44
C LEU A 472 -15.28 -4.22 -4.35
N ARG A 473 -14.21 -4.95 -4.02
CA ARG A 473 -13.01 -5.09 -4.88
C ARG A 473 -13.33 -5.75 -6.22
N SER A 474 -14.38 -6.57 -6.24
CA SER A 474 -14.83 -7.32 -7.42
C SER A 474 -15.91 -6.60 -8.22
N ALA A 475 -16.42 -5.47 -7.72
CA ALA A 475 -17.43 -4.64 -8.38
C ALA A 475 -16.82 -3.84 -9.53
N LYS A 476 -17.50 -3.86 -10.68
CA LYS A 476 -17.25 -3.05 -11.87
C LYS A 476 -18.57 -2.44 -12.35
N ALA A 477 -18.51 -1.58 -13.37
CA ALA A 477 -19.71 -0.92 -13.91
C ALA A 477 -20.77 -1.91 -14.43
N ASP A 478 -20.35 -3.10 -14.87
CA ASP A 478 -21.19 -4.19 -15.39
C ASP A 478 -21.60 -5.23 -14.33
N GLY A 479 -21.29 -5.01 -13.05
CA GLY A 479 -21.65 -5.90 -11.94
C GLY A 479 -20.45 -6.47 -11.19
N VAL A 480 -20.71 -7.48 -10.35
CA VAL A 480 -19.67 -8.16 -9.55
C VAL A 480 -19.06 -9.29 -10.37
N ARG A 481 -17.75 -9.24 -10.61
CA ARG A 481 -17.02 -10.26 -11.38
C ARG A 481 -16.43 -11.32 -10.46
N ASP A 482 -16.52 -12.59 -10.86
CA ASP A 482 -16.02 -13.72 -10.07
C ASP A 482 -14.50 -13.84 -10.05
N TYR A 483 -13.83 -12.86 -9.45
CA TYR A 483 -12.38 -12.91 -9.18
C TYR A 483 -12.04 -13.76 -7.96
N PHE A 484 -13.02 -14.05 -7.10
CA PHE A 484 -12.83 -14.81 -5.87
C PHE A 484 -13.88 -15.92 -5.73
N ARG A 485 -13.43 -17.08 -5.24
CA ARG A 485 -14.26 -18.12 -4.63
C ARG A 485 -14.05 -18.04 -3.12
N VAL A 486 -15.12 -17.74 -2.38
CA VAL A 486 -15.06 -17.53 -0.92
C VAL A 486 -15.89 -18.59 -0.22
N GLY A 487 -15.33 -19.22 0.81
CA GLY A 487 -16.03 -20.18 1.66
C GLY A 487 -15.81 -19.92 3.13
N VAL A 488 -16.79 -20.32 3.95
CA VAL A 488 -16.69 -20.31 5.42
C VAL A 488 -17.09 -21.69 5.93
N LEU A 489 -16.27 -22.28 6.78
CA LEU A 489 -16.58 -23.46 7.57
C LEU A 489 -16.63 -23.05 9.04
N GLY A 490 -17.80 -23.10 9.65
CA GLY A 490 -17.94 -23.03 11.10
C GLY A 490 -17.66 -24.40 11.70
N TYR A 491 -16.92 -24.48 12.81
CA TYR A 491 -16.68 -25.72 13.53
C TYR A 491 -16.90 -25.56 15.03
N GLY A 492 -17.76 -26.41 15.61
CA GLY A 492 -18.15 -26.33 17.01
C GLY A 492 -18.86 -27.61 17.46
N GLN A 493 -20.20 -27.60 17.40
CA GLN A 493 -21.01 -28.80 17.57
C GLN A 493 -20.87 -29.78 16.39
N SER A 494 -20.71 -29.24 15.18
CA SER A 494 -20.38 -29.96 13.95
C SER A 494 -19.68 -29.00 12.98
N VAL A 495 -19.07 -29.52 11.92
CA VAL A 495 -18.53 -28.70 10.84
C VAL A 495 -19.62 -28.38 9.82
N LYS A 496 -19.83 -27.10 9.50
CA LYS A 496 -20.87 -26.66 8.56
C LYS A 496 -20.46 -25.47 7.70
N ALA A 497 -21.09 -25.35 6.53
CA ALA A 497 -20.87 -24.23 5.63
C ALA A 497 -21.59 -22.97 6.15
N GLY A 498 -20.85 -21.86 6.26
CA GLY A 498 -21.34 -20.60 6.81
C GLY A 498 -21.97 -19.64 5.80
N LEU A 499 -21.87 -19.90 4.49
CA LEU A 499 -22.33 -18.99 3.42
C LEU A 499 -23.41 -19.56 2.50
N GLY A 500 -24.08 -20.67 2.87
CA GLY A 500 -25.15 -21.27 2.05
C GLY A 500 -24.71 -22.40 1.09
N GLY A 501 -23.58 -23.07 1.38
CA GLY A 501 -23.12 -24.30 0.71
C GLY A 501 -23.35 -25.58 1.55
N ALA A 502 -22.67 -26.69 1.22
CA ALA A 502 -22.90 -28.00 1.86
C ALA A 502 -21.61 -28.73 2.30
N ALA A 503 -21.07 -28.40 3.47
CA ALA A 503 -19.82 -28.98 3.97
C ALA A 503 -19.79 -30.53 3.92
N PRO A 504 -18.65 -31.15 3.55
CA PRO A 504 -17.38 -30.52 3.19
C PRO A 504 -17.27 -30.10 1.70
N HIS A 505 -18.28 -30.39 0.87
CA HIS A 505 -18.27 -30.10 -0.56
C HIS A 505 -19.01 -28.80 -0.89
N ASN A 506 -18.80 -28.20 -2.07
CA ASN A 506 -19.57 -27.01 -2.49
C ASN A 506 -19.59 -25.85 -1.46
N VAL A 507 -18.51 -25.69 -0.68
CA VAL A 507 -18.38 -24.65 0.35
C VAL A 507 -17.92 -23.32 -0.25
N LEU A 508 -17.22 -23.38 -1.38
CA LEU A 508 -16.63 -22.24 -2.06
C LEU A 508 -17.63 -21.62 -3.04
N ILE A 509 -18.08 -20.41 -2.71
CA ILE A 509 -19.12 -19.70 -3.45
C ILE A 509 -18.49 -18.59 -4.30
N PRO A 510 -18.89 -18.42 -5.57
CA PRO A 510 -18.47 -17.28 -6.38
C PRO A 510 -18.87 -15.95 -5.73
N VAL A 511 -17.96 -14.98 -5.70
CA VAL A 511 -18.19 -13.67 -5.05
C VAL A 511 -19.39 -12.92 -5.63
N SER A 512 -19.75 -13.13 -6.90
CA SER A 512 -20.95 -12.54 -7.50
C SER A 512 -22.24 -12.99 -6.79
N GLN A 513 -22.34 -14.26 -6.41
CA GLN A 513 -23.48 -14.79 -5.67
C GLN A 513 -23.55 -14.21 -4.26
N LEU A 514 -22.41 -14.03 -3.60
CA LEU A 514 -22.34 -13.35 -2.31
C LEU A 514 -22.80 -11.90 -2.42
N GLY A 515 -22.39 -11.19 -3.48
CA GLY A 515 -22.82 -9.82 -3.73
C GLY A 515 -24.32 -9.68 -3.98
N ALA A 516 -24.95 -10.69 -4.58
CA ALA A 516 -26.39 -10.70 -4.89
C ALA A 516 -27.26 -11.16 -3.71
N HIS A 517 -26.73 -12.00 -2.81
CA HIS A 517 -27.53 -12.70 -1.80
C HIS A 517 -26.93 -12.60 -0.39
N PRO A 518 -26.87 -11.42 0.25
CA PRO A 518 -26.63 -11.34 1.70
C PRO A 518 -27.81 -11.98 2.46
N LEU A 519 -27.54 -12.59 3.63
CA LEU A 519 -28.60 -13.11 4.50
C LEU A 519 -29.58 -12.02 4.91
N ARG A 520 -29.03 -10.84 5.25
CA ARG A 520 -29.79 -9.62 5.53
C ARG A 520 -28.92 -8.39 5.35
N VAL A 521 -29.55 -7.23 5.21
CA VAL A 521 -28.88 -5.93 5.27
C VAL A 521 -29.35 -5.20 6.51
N GLU A 522 -28.46 -5.04 7.49
CA GLU A 522 -28.74 -4.31 8.71
C GLU A 522 -28.56 -2.81 8.50
N THR A 523 -29.29 -2.00 9.24
CA THR A 523 -28.98 -0.57 9.38
C THR A 523 -28.32 -0.39 10.73
N ARG A 524 -26.99 -0.18 10.73
CA ARG A 524 -26.21 0.00 11.96
C ARG A 524 -25.96 1.47 12.19
N THR A 525 -26.14 1.91 13.42
CA THR A 525 -25.78 3.26 13.83
C THR A 525 -24.30 3.28 14.16
N LYS A 526 -23.50 3.92 13.30
CA LYS A 526 -22.11 4.25 13.60
C LYS A 526 -22.10 5.56 14.35
N LEU A 527 -21.64 5.52 15.60
CA LEU A 527 -21.35 6.71 16.38
C LEU A 527 -20.08 7.35 15.79
N ILE A 528 -20.28 8.46 15.12
CA ILE A 528 -19.23 9.26 14.53
C ILE A 528 -19.03 10.44 15.46
N PRO A 529 -17.82 10.70 15.95
CA PRO A 529 -17.56 11.86 16.79
C PRO A 529 -18.09 13.12 16.08
N ASP A 530 -18.99 13.84 16.75
CA ASP A 530 -19.69 15.01 16.19
C ASP A 530 -18.81 16.27 16.10
N GLY A 531 -17.55 16.16 16.51
CA GLY A 531 -16.59 17.25 16.47
C GLY A 531 -16.76 18.29 17.59
N VAL A 532 -17.60 18.06 18.59
CA VAL A 532 -17.73 18.88 19.82
C VAL A 532 -17.55 18.09 21.11
N GLY A 533 -17.21 16.81 21.02
CA GLY A 533 -17.04 15.91 22.17
C GLY A 533 -18.26 15.02 22.42
N GLY A 534 -19.26 15.06 21.54
CA GLY A 534 -20.36 14.11 21.49
C GLY A 534 -20.21 13.14 20.30
N VAL A 535 -21.26 12.36 20.07
CA VAL A 535 -21.31 11.30 19.06
C VAL A 535 -22.58 11.45 18.23
N LEU A 536 -22.39 11.60 16.91
CA LEU A 536 -23.42 11.67 15.88
C LEU A 536 -23.76 10.26 15.41
N GLU A 537 -25.04 9.93 15.40
CA GLU A 537 -25.56 8.64 14.99
C GLU A 537 -25.73 8.56 13.46
N GLN A 538 -24.73 8.04 12.73
CA GLN A 538 -24.86 7.79 11.29
C GLN A 538 -25.40 6.38 11.04
N LYS A 539 -26.57 6.29 10.41
CA LYS A 539 -27.14 5.02 9.95
C LYS A 539 -26.42 4.54 8.68
N VAL A 540 -25.67 3.45 8.77
CA VAL A 540 -24.99 2.80 7.63
C VAL A 540 -25.61 1.45 7.32
N LYS A 541 -25.72 1.11 6.03
CA LYS A 541 -26.13 -0.23 5.60
C LYS A 541 -24.97 -1.20 5.77
N PHE A 542 -25.19 -2.26 6.54
CA PHE A 542 -24.21 -3.30 6.83
C PHE A 542 -24.77 -4.64 6.35
N PRO A 543 -24.36 -5.14 5.17
CA PRO A 543 -24.74 -6.46 4.70
C PRO A 543 -24.14 -7.54 5.61
N VAL A 544 -24.94 -8.55 5.93
CA VAL A 544 -24.58 -9.69 6.77
C VAL A 544 -24.74 -10.97 5.95
N TRP A 545 -23.69 -11.79 5.93
CA TRP A 545 -23.66 -13.11 5.32
C TRP A 545 -23.44 -14.23 6.35
N TYR A 546 -22.99 -13.88 7.54
CA TYR A 546 -22.65 -14.84 8.58
C TYR A 546 -23.11 -14.33 9.95
N ASP A 547 -23.81 -15.18 10.69
CA ASP A 547 -24.25 -14.93 12.06
C ASP A 547 -23.26 -15.50 13.09
N PRO A 548 -23.08 -14.82 14.24
CA PRO A 548 -22.23 -15.34 15.29
C PRO A 548 -22.82 -16.62 15.89
N GLU A 549 -21.95 -17.58 16.16
CA GLU A 549 -22.33 -18.86 16.76
C GLU A 549 -21.27 -19.33 17.75
N ALA A 550 -21.75 -19.93 18.85
CA ALA A 550 -20.92 -20.44 19.93
C ALA A 550 -21.60 -21.65 20.58
N SER A 551 -21.42 -22.83 19.99
CA SER A 551 -21.93 -24.11 20.47
C SER A 551 -20.91 -25.24 20.29
N GLY A 552 -20.88 -26.18 21.24
CA GLY A 552 -20.07 -27.40 21.13
C GLY A 552 -18.61 -27.22 21.55
N GLN A 553 -17.78 -28.16 21.10
CA GLN A 553 -16.35 -28.25 21.40
C GLN A 553 -15.53 -27.58 20.29
N THR A 554 -14.23 -27.83 20.20
CA THR A 554 -13.33 -27.25 19.19
C THR A 554 -12.81 -28.34 18.24
N PRO A 555 -13.65 -28.93 17.35
CA PRO A 555 -13.26 -30.02 16.46
C PRO A 555 -12.41 -29.52 15.27
N MET A 556 -11.21 -29.05 15.56
CA MET A 556 -10.31 -28.43 14.59
C MET A 556 -9.74 -29.44 13.59
N CYS A 557 -9.52 -30.70 14.00
CA CYS A 557 -9.06 -31.74 13.09
C CYS A 557 -10.10 -32.02 12.00
N GLU A 558 -11.37 -32.14 12.38
CA GLU A 558 -12.49 -32.32 11.45
C GLU A 558 -12.63 -31.11 10.51
N ALA A 559 -12.53 -29.89 11.04
CA ALA A 559 -12.62 -28.67 10.25
C ALA A 559 -11.51 -28.58 9.19
N LEU A 560 -10.26 -28.91 9.57
CA LEU A 560 -9.13 -28.94 8.64
C LEU A 560 -9.25 -30.07 7.62
N ALA A 561 -9.80 -31.23 8.00
CA ALA A 561 -10.07 -32.30 7.03
C ALA A 561 -11.12 -31.86 5.99
N ALA A 562 -12.21 -31.23 6.42
CA ALA A 562 -13.21 -30.65 5.52
C ALA A 562 -12.63 -29.56 4.62
N ALA A 563 -11.76 -28.70 5.17
CA ALA A 563 -11.04 -27.69 4.40
C ALA A 563 -10.14 -28.32 3.33
N GLY A 564 -9.46 -29.42 3.67
CA GLY A 564 -8.65 -30.18 2.73
C GLY A 564 -9.43 -30.69 1.52
N LEU A 565 -10.69 -31.12 1.70
CA LEU A 565 -11.56 -31.54 0.60
C LEU A 565 -12.03 -30.35 -0.26
N ALA A 566 -12.37 -29.22 0.36
CA ALA A 566 -12.75 -28.01 -0.37
C ALA A 566 -11.58 -27.45 -1.20
N VAL A 567 -10.38 -27.42 -0.61
CA VAL A 567 -9.13 -27.04 -1.30
C VAL A 567 -8.85 -27.99 -2.46
N GLN A 568 -9.01 -29.30 -2.27
CA GLN A 568 -8.78 -30.30 -3.31
C GLN A 568 -9.68 -30.08 -4.53
N GLY A 569 -10.97 -29.80 -4.30
CA GLY A 569 -11.91 -29.46 -5.36
C GLY A 569 -11.46 -28.22 -6.13
N PHE A 570 -11.08 -27.15 -5.41
CA PHE A 570 -10.61 -25.92 -6.05
C PHE A 570 -9.34 -26.11 -6.88
N VAL A 571 -8.31 -26.75 -6.34
CA VAL A 571 -7.03 -26.90 -7.07
C VAL A 571 -7.13 -27.84 -8.27
N THR A 572 -8.15 -28.71 -8.27
CA THR A 572 -8.48 -29.58 -9.40
C THR A 572 -9.23 -28.79 -10.48
N GLU A 573 -10.15 -27.90 -10.10
CA GLU A 573 -10.89 -27.02 -11.03
C GLU A 573 -9.99 -25.92 -11.61
N PHE A 574 -9.10 -25.33 -10.81
CA PHE A 574 -8.24 -24.20 -11.18
C PHE A 574 -6.75 -24.49 -10.91
N PRO A 575 -6.10 -25.39 -11.68
CA PRO A 575 -4.73 -25.81 -11.43
C PRO A 575 -3.68 -24.69 -11.61
N ASP A 576 -3.99 -23.63 -12.34
CA ASP A 576 -3.10 -22.49 -12.63
C ASP A 576 -3.43 -21.22 -11.82
N ALA A 577 -4.40 -21.28 -10.91
CA ALA A 577 -4.78 -20.15 -10.09
C ALA A 577 -3.73 -19.79 -9.05
N TYR A 578 -3.88 -18.60 -8.45
CA TYR A 578 -3.19 -18.28 -7.21
C TYR A 578 -3.54 -19.33 -6.15
N PRO A 579 -2.56 -19.84 -5.38
CA PRO A 579 -2.81 -20.92 -4.43
C PRO A 579 -3.85 -20.53 -3.37
N PRO A 580 -4.70 -21.48 -2.92
CA PRO A 580 -5.72 -21.20 -1.93
C PRO A 580 -5.14 -20.63 -0.63
N ILE A 581 -5.88 -19.70 -0.03
CA ILE A 581 -5.57 -19.15 1.30
C ILE A 581 -6.64 -19.64 2.28
N VAL A 582 -6.20 -20.40 3.28
CA VAL A 582 -7.02 -20.93 4.37
C VAL A 582 -6.70 -20.16 5.65
N LEU A 583 -7.71 -19.53 6.24
CA LEU A 583 -7.60 -18.73 7.46
C LEU A 583 -8.36 -19.42 8.59
N ASN A 584 -7.66 -19.88 9.61
CA ASN A 584 -8.27 -20.50 10.79
C ASN A 584 -8.29 -19.52 11.97
N LEU A 585 -9.47 -19.23 12.50
CA LEU A 585 -9.68 -18.34 13.65
C LEU A 585 -10.22 -19.18 14.81
N THR A 586 -9.49 -19.24 15.92
CA THR A 586 -9.84 -20.02 17.12
C THR A 586 -9.50 -19.27 18.39
N ASP A 587 -10.19 -19.56 19.49
CA ASP A 587 -9.84 -19.04 20.82
C ASP A 587 -9.18 -20.08 21.73
N GLY A 588 -8.92 -21.29 21.23
CA GLY A 588 -8.54 -22.40 22.08
C GLY A 588 -7.88 -23.60 21.40
N MET A 589 -7.75 -24.66 22.21
CA MET A 589 -7.13 -25.91 21.81
C MET A 589 -8.12 -26.80 21.07
N PRO A 590 -7.65 -27.59 20.07
CA PRO A 590 -8.43 -28.66 19.48
C PRO A 590 -8.91 -29.65 20.54
N SER A 591 -10.18 -30.06 20.44
CA SER A 591 -10.77 -31.08 21.32
C SER A 591 -10.76 -32.49 20.71
N ASP A 592 -10.43 -32.62 19.42
CA ASP A 592 -10.57 -33.84 18.63
C ASP A 592 -9.23 -34.46 18.19
N GLY A 593 -8.11 -33.98 18.75
CA GLY A 593 -6.78 -34.56 18.56
C GLY A 593 -5.71 -33.57 18.09
N ASN A 594 -4.68 -34.06 17.40
CA ASN A 594 -3.59 -33.23 16.89
C ASN A 594 -3.86 -32.79 15.44
N PRO A 595 -4.16 -31.51 15.18
CA PRO A 595 -4.50 -31.00 13.85
C PRO A 595 -3.31 -30.89 12.88
N GLN A 596 -2.07 -31.04 13.34
CA GLN A 596 -0.88 -30.84 12.50
C GLN A 596 -0.84 -31.77 11.27
N TYR A 597 -1.37 -32.99 11.39
CA TYR A 597 -1.46 -33.90 10.27
C TYR A 597 -2.39 -33.34 9.18
N ASN A 598 -3.58 -32.88 9.56
CA ASN A 598 -4.55 -32.28 8.63
C ASN A 598 -4.04 -30.97 8.03
N ALA A 599 -3.39 -30.12 8.85
CA ALA A 599 -2.72 -28.92 8.36
C ALA A 599 -1.69 -29.24 7.27
N ARG A 600 -0.85 -30.27 7.47
CA ARG A 600 0.11 -30.72 6.45
C ARG A 600 -0.58 -31.23 5.19
N LEU A 601 -1.69 -31.96 5.32
CA LEU A 601 -2.46 -32.43 4.16
C LEU A 601 -3.01 -31.27 3.33
N ILE A 602 -3.47 -30.18 3.96
CA ILE A 602 -3.89 -28.96 3.25
C ILE A 602 -2.69 -28.33 2.56
N THR A 603 -1.60 -28.07 3.27
CA THR A 603 -0.44 -27.35 2.71
C THR A 603 0.36 -28.17 1.68
N ASN A 604 0.16 -29.49 1.62
CA ASN A 604 0.73 -30.33 0.56
C ASN A 604 -0.07 -30.24 -0.75
N GLN A 605 -1.29 -29.69 -0.72
CA GLN A 605 -2.06 -29.36 -1.91
C GLN A 605 -1.66 -27.98 -2.43
N GLY A 606 -1.91 -27.71 -3.71
CA GLY A 606 -1.62 -26.41 -4.29
C GLY A 606 -1.76 -26.40 -5.81
N THR A 607 -1.82 -25.20 -6.36
CA THR A 607 -1.82 -24.93 -7.79
C THR A 607 -0.39 -25.04 -8.35
N ARG A 608 -0.21 -24.76 -9.64
CA ARG A 608 1.11 -24.67 -10.26
C ARG A 608 1.91 -23.43 -9.79
N ASP A 609 1.25 -22.43 -9.20
CA ASP A 609 1.88 -21.19 -8.71
C ASP A 609 2.38 -21.28 -7.25
N GLY A 610 1.84 -22.21 -6.46
CA GLY A 610 2.32 -22.42 -5.10
C GLY A 610 1.53 -23.46 -4.30
N ALA A 611 2.04 -23.75 -3.10
CA ALA A 611 1.35 -24.55 -2.11
C ALA A 611 0.22 -23.76 -1.45
N THR A 612 -0.81 -24.45 -0.98
CA THR A 612 -1.90 -23.83 -0.20
C THR A 612 -1.34 -23.18 1.06
N LEU A 613 -1.78 -21.96 1.34
CA LEU A 613 -1.37 -21.18 2.50
C LEU A 613 -2.36 -21.41 3.63
N LEU A 614 -1.88 -21.91 4.77
CA LEU A 614 -2.68 -22.02 5.99
C LEU A 614 -2.20 -20.99 7.00
N PHE A 615 -3.07 -20.08 7.40
CA PHE A 615 -2.80 -19.06 8.39
C PHE A 615 -3.70 -19.25 9.61
N ASN A 616 -3.18 -18.99 10.80
CA ASN A 616 -3.92 -19.19 12.05
C ASN A 616 -3.97 -17.89 12.87
N LEU A 617 -5.06 -17.70 13.60
CA LEU A 617 -5.21 -16.61 14.55
C LEU A 617 -5.74 -17.16 15.87
N LEU A 618 -5.05 -16.84 16.97
CA LEU A 618 -5.45 -17.16 18.33
C LEU A 618 -6.11 -15.95 18.98
N ILE A 619 -7.43 -16.02 19.13
CA ILE A 619 -8.23 -15.02 19.83
C ILE A 619 -7.91 -15.09 21.32
N SER A 620 -7.68 -13.93 21.94
CA SER A 620 -7.41 -13.84 23.38
C SER A 620 -8.17 -12.69 24.00
N SER A 621 -8.74 -12.93 25.18
CA SER A 621 -9.33 -11.90 26.02
C SER A 621 -8.32 -11.30 27.02
N LYS A 622 -7.05 -11.75 26.98
CA LYS A 622 -6.00 -11.21 27.85
C LYS A 622 -5.57 -9.82 27.33
N PRO A 623 -5.28 -8.85 28.20
CA PRO A 623 -4.79 -7.53 27.83
C PRO A 623 -3.28 -7.59 27.48
N VAL A 624 -2.92 -8.46 26.55
CA VAL A 624 -1.56 -8.66 26.04
C VAL A 624 -1.57 -8.23 24.58
N ALA A 625 -0.55 -7.47 24.17
CA ALA A 625 -0.42 -7.05 22.78
C ALA A 625 -0.39 -8.26 21.84
N ALA A 626 -1.10 -8.14 20.71
CA ALA A 626 -1.07 -9.15 19.67
C ALA A 626 0.34 -9.29 19.09
N ASP A 627 0.79 -10.54 18.96
CA ASP A 627 2.07 -10.89 18.36
C ASP A 627 1.83 -11.27 16.89
N TYR A 628 2.27 -10.40 15.99
CA TYR A 628 2.01 -10.49 14.57
C TYR A 628 3.17 -11.18 13.84
N PHE A 629 2.84 -12.28 13.17
CA PHE A 629 3.70 -12.99 12.23
C PHE A 629 5.11 -13.30 12.75
N PRO A 630 5.24 -13.96 13.92
CA PRO A 630 6.54 -14.37 14.43
C PRO A 630 7.26 -15.29 13.42
N ALA A 631 8.59 -15.17 13.35
CA ALA A 631 9.44 -16.04 12.52
C ALA A 631 9.91 -17.30 13.28
N THR A 632 9.87 -17.28 14.61
CA THR A 632 10.26 -18.39 15.49
C THR A 632 9.25 -18.57 16.61
N GLU A 633 9.20 -19.77 17.21
CA GLU A 633 8.36 -20.07 18.37
C GLU A 633 9.09 -19.98 19.72
N ALA A 634 10.32 -19.44 19.74
CA ALA A 634 11.19 -19.49 20.92
C ALA A 634 10.62 -18.72 22.12
N HIS A 635 9.94 -17.60 21.88
CA HIS A 635 9.29 -16.78 22.91
C HIS A 635 7.87 -17.25 23.24
N LEU A 636 7.30 -18.16 22.46
CA LEU A 636 5.98 -18.73 22.75
C LEU A 636 6.12 -19.70 23.92
N THR A 637 5.28 -19.54 24.94
CA THR A 637 5.36 -20.35 26.16
C THR A 637 4.29 -21.44 26.20
N ASP A 638 3.09 -21.13 25.72
CA ASP A 638 1.96 -22.06 25.76
C ASP A 638 1.91 -23.00 24.55
N VAL A 639 1.25 -24.15 24.76
CA VAL A 639 1.16 -25.23 23.77
C VAL A 639 0.28 -24.85 22.58
N CYS A 640 -0.75 -24.03 22.79
CA CYS A 640 -1.69 -23.63 21.74
C CYS A 640 -1.00 -22.72 20.71
N SER A 641 -0.32 -21.68 21.19
CA SER A 641 0.42 -20.75 20.33
C SER A 641 1.50 -21.48 19.51
N LYS A 642 2.25 -22.40 20.13
CA LYS A 642 3.23 -23.24 19.40
C LYS A 642 2.57 -24.13 18.36
N LEU A 643 1.44 -24.75 18.70
CA LEU A 643 0.68 -25.59 17.77
C LEU A 643 0.25 -24.80 16.54
N LEU A 644 -0.40 -23.65 16.73
CA LEU A 644 -0.86 -22.79 15.63
C LEU A 644 0.31 -22.22 14.81
N PHE A 645 1.42 -21.83 15.45
CA PHE A 645 2.65 -21.42 14.77
C PHE A 645 3.17 -22.52 13.84
N ARG A 646 3.29 -23.76 14.34
CA ARG A 646 3.83 -24.89 13.57
C ARG A 646 2.96 -25.27 12.38
N MET A 647 1.64 -25.10 12.49
CA MET A 647 0.69 -25.32 11.40
C MET A 647 0.68 -24.22 10.35
N SER A 648 1.09 -23.01 10.72
CA SER A 648 0.97 -21.85 9.83
C SER A 648 2.07 -21.82 8.77
N SER A 649 1.69 -21.52 7.52
CA SER A 649 2.61 -21.35 6.40
C SER A 649 3.50 -20.13 6.59
N VAL A 650 4.71 -20.18 6.01
CA VAL A 650 5.55 -18.98 5.86
C VAL A 650 4.85 -17.99 4.95
N LEU A 651 4.90 -16.70 5.30
CA LEU A 651 4.35 -15.64 4.46
C LEU A 651 5.10 -15.59 3.12
N PRO A 652 4.39 -15.68 1.97
CA PRO A 652 4.97 -15.39 0.67
C PRO A 652 5.53 -13.96 0.62
N PRO A 653 6.50 -13.67 -0.27
CA PRO A 653 7.15 -12.36 -0.34
C PRO A 653 6.19 -11.17 -0.36
N LYS A 654 5.14 -11.22 -1.20
CA LYS A 654 4.12 -10.15 -1.29
C LYS A 654 3.36 -9.92 0.03
N LEU A 655 3.03 -10.99 0.75
CA LEU A 655 2.33 -10.88 2.04
C LEU A 655 3.27 -10.43 3.16
N LEU A 656 4.53 -10.85 3.11
CA LEU A 656 5.57 -10.36 4.01
C LEU A 656 5.80 -8.85 3.83
N GLU A 657 5.87 -8.38 2.59
CA GLU A 657 5.98 -6.95 2.27
C GLU A 657 4.75 -6.16 2.71
N ALA A 658 3.54 -6.72 2.48
CA ALA A 658 2.29 -6.10 2.94
C ALA A 658 2.26 -5.96 4.48
N ALA A 659 2.72 -6.96 5.22
CA ALA A 659 2.82 -6.89 6.67
C ALA A 659 3.86 -5.83 7.13
N ARG A 660 4.99 -5.69 6.44
CA ARG A 660 5.98 -4.63 6.71
C ARG A 660 5.42 -3.23 6.47
N ALA A 661 4.68 -3.05 5.37
CA ALA A 661 4.07 -1.78 5.02
C ALA A 661 3.03 -1.30 6.06
N GLU A 662 2.42 -2.22 6.81
CA GLU A 662 1.52 -1.91 7.94
C GLU A 662 2.25 -1.56 9.25
N GLY A 663 3.58 -1.53 9.24
CA GLY A 663 4.39 -1.23 10.41
C GLY A 663 4.67 -2.42 11.31
N HIS A 664 4.38 -3.66 10.88
CA HIS A 664 4.78 -4.85 11.62
C HIS A 664 6.27 -5.14 11.39
N GLY A 665 7.03 -5.32 12.48
CA GLY A 665 8.47 -5.67 12.45
C GLY A 665 8.72 -7.12 12.01
N VAL A 666 8.21 -7.53 10.85
CA VAL A 666 8.24 -8.93 10.40
C VAL A 666 9.62 -9.33 9.87
N GLN A 667 10.17 -10.38 10.47
CA GLN A 667 11.44 -10.96 10.11
C GLN A 667 11.33 -11.87 8.88
N PRO A 668 12.44 -12.16 8.17
CA PRO A 668 12.45 -13.22 7.17
C PRO A 668 11.90 -14.53 7.75
N ARG A 669 11.16 -15.30 6.93
CA ARG A 669 10.48 -16.54 7.34
C ARG A 669 9.36 -16.38 8.38
N ALA A 670 8.87 -15.15 8.59
CA ALA A 670 7.64 -14.90 9.34
C ALA A 670 6.52 -15.83 8.86
N ARG A 671 5.79 -16.42 9.81
CA ARG A 671 4.65 -17.30 9.52
C ARG A 671 3.35 -16.52 9.61
N GLY A 672 2.35 -16.92 8.84
CA GLY A 672 1.00 -16.36 8.90
C GLY A 672 0.25 -16.78 10.16
N VAL A 673 0.75 -16.40 11.33
CA VAL A 673 0.12 -16.62 12.61
C VAL A 673 0.03 -15.31 13.38
N VAL A 674 -1.11 -15.07 14.03
CA VAL A 674 -1.27 -13.98 15.00
C VAL A 674 -1.68 -14.58 16.33
N ILE A 675 -0.91 -14.27 17.37
CA ILE A 675 -1.13 -14.76 18.74
C ILE A 675 -1.63 -13.60 19.60
N ASN A 676 -2.49 -13.88 20.58
CA ASN A 676 -3.13 -12.87 21.44
C ASN A 676 -3.91 -11.82 20.64
N ALA A 677 -4.68 -12.27 19.65
CA ALA A 677 -5.43 -11.37 18.79
C ALA A 677 -6.56 -10.68 19.55
N ASP A 678 -6.48 -9.35 19.61
CA ASP A 678 -7.57 -8.46 20.01
C ASP A 678 -8.52 -8.20 18.81
N PRO A 679 -9.65 -7.48 19.00
CA PRO A 679 -10.57 -7.18 17.90
C PRO A 679 -9.90 -6.49 16.70
N THR A 680 -8.90 -5.65 16.95
CA THR A 680 -8.16 -4.94 15.90
C THR A 680 -7.28 -5.91 15.09
N ALA A 681 -6.63 -6.85 15.78
CA ALA A 681 -5.77 -7.86 15.19
C ALA A 681 -6.53 -8.81 14.28
N ILE A 682 -7.77 -9.16 14.62
CA ILE A 682 -8.64 -9.97 13.74
C ILE A 682 -8.86 -9.26 12.41
N VAL A 683 -9.23 -7.97 12.44
CA VAL A 683 -9.49 -7.20 11.22
C VAL A 683 -8.22 -7.10 10.37
N ARG A 684 -7.06 -6.81 10.98
CA ARG A 684 -5.78 -6.71 10.28
C ARG A 684 -5.32 -8.04 9.68
N PHE A 685 -5.44 -9.13 10.45
CA PHE A 685 -5.10 -10.48 9.98
C PHE A 685 -5.91 -10.88 8.74
N LEU A 686 -7.21 -10.60 8.75
CA LEU A 686 -8.09 -10.84 7.61
C LEU A 686 -7.75 -9.92 6.42
N ASP A 687 -7.37 -8.66 6.64
CA ASP A 687 -6.95 -7.77 5.56
C ASP A 687 -5.64 -8.26 4.92
N ILE A 688 -4.58 -8.46 5.71
CA ILE A 688 -3.28 -8.97 5.23
C ILE A 688 -3.43 -10.32 4.53
N GLY A 689 -4.16 -11.25 5.15
CA GLY A 689 -4.41 -12.59 4.61
C GLY A 689 -5.16 -12.59 3.28
N THR A 690 -5.78 -11.47 2.87
CA THR A 690 -6.60 -11.38 1.65
C THR A 690 -6.16 -10.29 0.68
N ARG A 691 -4.94 -9.77 0.81
CA ARG A 691 -4.38 -8.70 -0.02
C ARG A 691 -3.96 -9.09 -1.44
N VAL A 692 -4.42 -10.23 -1.93
CA VAL A 692 -4.19 -10.63 -3.32
C VAL A 692 -5.11 -9.81 -4.25
N THR A 693 -4.53 -9.18 -5.26
CA THR A 693 -5.23 -8.21 -6.11
C THR A 693 -5.51 -8.79 -7.51
N PRO A 694 -6.72 -8.58 -8.07
CA PRO A 694 -7.00 -8.86 -9.48
C PRO A 694 -6.05 -8.11 -10.39
N SER A 695 -5.49 -8.79 -11.38
CA SER A 695 -4.64 -8.14 -12.38
C SER A 695 -5.53 -7.31 -13.31
N GLY A 696 -5.35 -5.98 -13.28
CA GLY A 696 -5.99 -5.09 -14.24
C GLY A 696 -5.37 -5.28 -15.62
N LYS A 697 -6.19 -5.65 -16.60
CA LYS A 697 -5.92 -5.32 -18.00
C LYS A 697 -6.53 -3.97 -18.32
#